data_AF-I1RMU9-F1
#
_entry.id   AF-I1RMU9-F1
#
_cell.length_a   1.000
_cell.length_b   1.000
_cell.length_c   1.000
_cell.angle_alpha   90.00
_cell.angle_beta   90.00
_cell.angle_gamma   90.00
#
_symmetry.space_group_name_H-M   'P 1'
#
loop_
_entity.id
_entity.type
_entity.pdbx_description
1 polymer ?
#
loop_
_entity_poly.entity_id
_entity_poly.type
_entity_poly.pdbx_seq_one_letter_code
_entity_poly.pdbx_strand_id
1 'polypeptide(L)'
;MASGPLKAALLIVSTTAAKDASADASGPILTQVLKDEGEGKWEVYDTKIVTDDVLAIQRQITAWTDGSDSINLVVTTGGTGFATGDSTPEAVTPLLHKQAPGLVHGMLAASLTVTPFAMMSRPAAGVRNSTIIVTLPGSPKGAKENLQAIIKTLPHACIQAAGANSRAIHSGGVKKLEAEAGISSKNKQPPATGHGCGHHHHGHSHGSGHGHSHGNLVRHTKPGTTLSNDPALGPSRRYRESPYPMLPVKEALALIEQHTPGPEVVTASVDQSIVNSVLAEDVEAKENVPAFRASIVDGYAVVAPKDGQLKGVFPVTAISHAAPGEIGALKEGELARITTGAPLPPGATTVVMVEDTVLKTMSDDEKEEKEVEIQVEGVKEGENIREVGSDVKQGTVILNKGETISGVGGEIGLLASVGVSEAKVYRRPVVAVLSTGDEIVEYNRPGDLKLGEVRDTNRITLMSAAREWGYEVVDLGIASDKPGTLEETLRDGLRRADLLITTGGVSMGELDLLKPTIERSLGGTIHFGRVAMKPGKPTTFATVPVKDNAGQRVIKAIFSLPGNPASALVTFHLFVLPSLHKLSGASTVGLPRVPAVVSHDFPLDPRPEYHRAVVTVGKDGLLSATSTGGQRSSKVGNMRSANALVILPSGKGKLEKGSKVEVLLLNAVQAA
;
A
#
# COMPACT_ATOMS: atom_id res chain seq x y z
N MET A 1 46.80 -19.10 22.31
CA MET A 1 45.83 -19.35 23.39
C MET A 1 45.40 -20.79 23.27
N ALA A 2 45.56 -21.59 24.33
CA ALA A 2 45.34 -23.03 24.30
C ALA A 2 43.93 -23.35 23.77
N SER A 3 43.82 -23.81 22.52
CA SER A 3 42.53 -24.10 21.91
C SER A 3 42.11 -25.50 22.34
N GLY A 4 41.16 -25.59 23.26
CA GLY A 4 40.43 -26.83 23.47
C GLY A 4 39.76 -27.30 22.17
N PRO A 5 39.34 -28.57 22.10
CA PRO A 5 38.63 -29.10 20.94
C PRO A 5 37.35 -28.28 20.67
N LEU A 6 37.00 -28.12 19.38
CA LEU A 6 35.77 -27.46 18.96
C LEU A 6 34.57 -28.35 19.32
N LYS A 7 33.53 -27.75 19.92
CA LYS A 7 32.31 -28.46 20.29
C LYS A 7 31.42 -28.64 19.06
N ALA A 8 31.02 -29.88 18.78
CA ALA A 8 30.03 -30.23 17.77
C ALA A 8 28.80 -30.87 18.41
N ALA A 9 27.61 -30.52 17.94
CA ALA A 9 26.35 -31.18 18.29
C ALA A 9 25.72 -31.86 17.08
N LEU A 10 25.15 -33.05 17.30
CA LEU A 10 24.50 -33.85 16.28
C LEU A 10 22.98 -33.88 16.51
N LEU A 11 22.21 -33.45 15.50
CA LEU A 11 20.75 -33.52 15.51
C LEU A 11 20.26 -34.55 14.52
N ILE A 12 19.73 -35.66 15.01
CA ILE A 12 19.10 -36.68 14.20
C ILE A 12 17.63 -36.30 14.03
N VAL A 13 17.25 -35.98 12.79
CA VAL A 13 15.87 -35.67 12.43
C VAL A 13 15.24 -36.92 11.84
N SER A 14 14.43 -37.61 12.64
CA SER A 14 13.76 -38.84 12.24
C SER A 14 12.60 -39.16 13.17
N THR A 15 11.39 -39.14 12.63
CA THR A 15 10.18 -39.55 13.37
C THR A 15 10.25 -41.01 13.85
N THR A 16 10.97 -41.88 13.14
CA THR A 16 11.20 -43.28 13.55
C THR A 16 12.19 -43.37 14.70
N ALA A 17 13.35 -42.70 14.58
CA ALA A 17 14.37 -42.75 15.63
C ALA A 17 13.96 -41.99 16.90
N ALA A 18 13.05 -41.00 16.78
CA ALA A 18 12.47 -40.30 17.92
C ALA A 18 11.58 -41.22 18.78
N LYS A 19 11.03 -42.29 18.19
CA LYS A 19 10.24 -43.31 18.91
C LYS A 19 11.12 -44.45 19.44
N ASP A 20 12.16 -44.81 18.69
CA ASP A 20 13.12 -45.84 19.06
C ASP A 20 14.54 -45.42 18.64
N ALA A 21 15.35 -45.01 19.62
CA ALA A 21 16.69 -44.52 19.37
C ALA A 21 17.62 -45.57 18.72
N SER A 22 17.30 -46.87 18.83
CA SER A 22 18.10 -47.93 18.19
C SER A 22 17.96 -47.96 16.66
N ALA A 23 16.96 -47.25 16.11
CA ALA A 23 16.76 -47.09 14.68
C ALA A 23 17.67 -46.02 14.05
N ASP A 24 18.41 -45.24 14.85
CA ASP A 24 19.42 -44.31 14.32
C ASP A 24 20.72 -45.04 13.95
N ALA A 25 21.00 -45.08 12.64
CA ALA A 25 22.27 -45.59 12.11
C ALA A 25 23.24 -44.46 11.68
N SER A 26 22.81 -43.19 11.71
CA SER A 26 23.59 -42.05 11.20
C SER A 26 24.37 -41.35 12.31
N GLY A 27 23.80 -41.20 13.51
CA GLY A 27 24.46 -40.54 14.65
C GLY A 27 25.79 -41.17 15.07
N PRO A 28 25.89 -42.51 15.26
CA PRO A 28 27.15 -43.17 15.57
C PRO A 28 28.22 -43.00 14.48
N ILE A 29 27.81 -43.03 13.21
CA ILE A 29 28.72 -42.86 12.07
C ILE A 29 29.27 -41.45 12.01
N LEU A 30 28.42 -40.43 12.16
CA LEU A 30 28.85 -39.03 12.16
C LEU A 30 29.77 -38.72 13.35
N THR A 31 29.49 -39.32 14.51
CA THR A 31 30.38 -39.26 15.68
C THR A 31 31.75 -39.85 15.36
N GLN A 32 31.79 -40.99 14.68
CA GLN A 32 33.04 -41.63 14.29
C GLN A 32 33.82 -40.79 13.27
N VAL A 33 33.14 -40.19 12.28
CA VAL A 33 33.78 -39.29 11.29
C VAL A 33 34.39 -38.07 11.96
N LEU A 34 33.68 -37.45 12.93
CA LEU A 34 34.22 -36.32 13.69
C LEU A 34 35.45 -36.70 14.53
N LYS A 35 35.51 -37.93 15.04
CA LYS A 35 36.67 -38.43 15.82
C LYS A 35 37.85 -38.80 14.93
N ASP A 36 37.63 -39.59 13.90
CA ASP A 36 38.70 -40.19 13.08
C ASP A 36 39.25 -39.23 12.04
N GLU A 37 38.38 -38.46 11.38
CA GLU A 37 38.74 -37.57 10.26
C GLU A 37 38.76 -36.10 10.67
N GLY A 38 38.34 -35.80 11.89
CA GLY A 38 38.41 -34.49 12.51
C GLY A 38 39.79 -34.13 13.08
N GLU A 39 40.80 -34.99 12.92
CA GLU A 39 42.19 -34.79 13.38
C GLU A 39 42.31 -34.40 14.87
N GLY A 40 41.42 -34.91 15.72
CA GLY A 40 41.38 -34.58 17.15
C GLY A 40 40.92 -33.14 17.48
N LYS A 41 40.43 -32.39 16.49
CA LYS A 41 39.97 -30.99 16.64
C LYS A 41 38.53 -30.87 17.12
N TRP A 42 37.80 -31.98 17.22
CA TRP A 42 36.37 -31.99 17.55
C TRP A 42 36.06 -32.80 18.81
N GLU A 43 35.21 -32.23 19.65
CA GLU A 43 34.52 -32.91 20.75
C GLU A 43 33.03 -32.95 20.42
N VAL A 44 32.45 -34.16 20.37
CA VAL A 44 30.99 -34.31 20.23
C VAL A 44 30.37 -34.05 21.59
N TYR A 45 29.79 -32.86 21.74
CA TYR A 45 29.29 -32.33 23.00
C TYR A 45 27.89 -32.87 23.35
N ASP A 46 27.00 -32.96 22.37
CA ASP A 46 25.63 -33.44 22.57
C ASP A 46 25.10 -34.09 21.28
N THR A 47 24.23 -35.08 21.46
CA THR A 47 23.53 -35.77 20.38
C THR A 47 22.06 -35.90 20.76
N LYS A 48 21.16 -35.37 19.92
CA LYS A 48 19.71 -35.39 20.16
C LYS A 48 18.96 -35.93 18.95
N ILE A 49 17.84 -36.59 19.24
CA ILE A 49 16.92 -37.08 18.22
C ILE A 49 15.62 -36.29 18.34
N VAL A 50 15.12 -35.77 17.22
CA VAL A 50 13.85 -35.04 17.13
C VAL A 50 13.02 -35.60 15.97
N THR A 51 11.70 -35.40 16.04
CA THR A 51 10.79 -35.68 14.93
C THR A 51 11.03 -34.72 13.77
N ASP A 52 10.50 -35.04 12.59
CA ASP A 52 10.55 -34.18 11.39
C ASP A 52 9.65 -32.92 11.48
N ASP A 53 9.37 -32.46 12.70
CA ASP A 53 8.58 -31.27 13.00
C ASP A 53 9.47 -30.03 13.00
N VAL A 54 9.04 -29.00 12.26
CA VAL A 54 9.81 -27.75 12.08
C VAL A 54 10.12 -27.09 13.42
N LEU A 55 9.14 -27.01 14.33
CA LEU A 55 9.33 -26.34 15.62
C LEU A 55 10.25 -27.14 16.54
N ALA A 56 10.16 -28.48 16.54
CA ALA A 56 11.06 -29.34 17.30
C ALA A 56 12.52 -29.17 16.86
N ILE A 57 12.78 -29.17 15.56
CA ILE A 57 14.11 -28.93 14.98
C ILE A 57 14.61 -27.53 15.38
N GLN A 58 13.78 -26.50 15.21
CA GLN A 58 14.16 -25.12 15.51
C GLN A 58 14.45 -24.90 16.99
N ARG A 59 13.61 -25.45 17.89
CA ARG A 59 13.81 -25.34 19.34
C ARG A 59 15.14 -25.95 19.77
N GLN A 60 15.48 -27.14 19.26
CA GLN A 60 16.72 -27.82 19.65
C GLN A 60 17.96 -27.08 19.11
N ILE A 61 17.93 -26.60 17.86
CA ILE A 61 19.03 -25.82 17.29
C ILE A 61 19.23 -24.53 18.08
N THR A 62 18.15 -23.79 18.35
CA THR A 62 18.18 -22.53 19.09
C THR A 62 18.74 -22.73 20.50
N ALA A 63 18.38 -23.84 21.18
CA ALA A 63 18.89 -24.17 22.50
C ALA A 63 20.42 -24.32 22.54
N TRP A 64 21.04 -24.83 21.47
CA TRP A 64 22.50 -24.97 21.38
C TRP A 64 23.22 -23.71 20.90
N THR A 65 22.55 -22.84 20.14
CA THR A 65 23.18 -21.68 19.48
C THR A 65 23.00 -20.35 20.21
N ASP A 66 22.03 -20.25 21.12
CA ASP A 66 21.63 -18.98 21.73
C ASP A 66 22.10 -18.85 23.20
N GLY A 67 22.67 -19.91 23.78
CA GLY A 67 23.25 -19.92 25.13
C GLY A 67 24.63 -19.25 25.24
N SER A 68 25.05 -18.96 26.48
CA SER A 68 26.36 -18.35 26.78
C SER A 68 27.57 -19.29 26.56
N ASP A 69 27.35 -20.61 26.52
CA ASP A 69 28.31 -21.64 26.13
C ASP A 69 27.93 -22.22 24.76
N SER A 70 27.91 -21.36 23.74
CA SER A 70 27.44 -21.71 22.39
C SER A 70 28.35 -22.75 21.72
N ILE A 71 27.75 -23.76 21.10
CA ILE A 71 28.45 -24.82 20.36
C ILE A 71 29.05 -24.27 19.06
N ASN A 72 30.17 -24.82 18.58
CA ASN A 72 30.86 -24.30 17.39
C ASN A 72 30.23 -24.81 16.08
N LEU A 73 29.74 -26.06 16.08
CA LEU A 73 29.14 -26.72 14.92
C LEU A 73 27.86 -27.48 15.31
N VAL A 74 26.78 -27.29 14.56
CA VAL A 74 25.59 -28.14 14.60
C VAL A 74 25.49 -28.88 13.27
N VAL A 75 25.46 -30.20 13.33
CA VAL A 75 25.24 -31.06 12.16
C VAL A 75 23.90 -31.74 12.31
N THR A 76 22.99 -31.49 11.39
CA THR A 76 21.72 -32.24 11.33
C THR A 76 21.82 -33.38 10.32
N THR A 77 21.07 -34.46 10.52
CA THR A 77 20.97 -35.57 9.57
C THR A 77 19.52 -36.03 9.47
N GLY A 78 19.02 -36.18 8.24
CA GLY A 78 17.61 -36.54 7.98
C GLY A 78 16.76 -35.36 7.53
N GLY A 79 15.62 -35.66 6.91
CA GLY A 79 14.63 -34.66 6.51
C GLY A 79 15.04 -33.70 5.38
N THR A 80 16.07 -34.01 4.58
CA THR A 80 16.59 -33.13 3.50
C THR A 80 16.14 -33.52 2.09
N GLY A 81 15.35 -34.57 1.93
CA GLY A 81 14.84 -35.01 0.63
C GLY A 81 13.58 -34.26 0.17
N PHE A 82 12.80 -34.88 -0.71
CA PHE A 82 11.55 -34.35 -1.26
C PHE A 82 10.28 -35.02 -0.68
N ALA A 83 10.42 -35.92 0.29
CA ALA A 83 9.25 -36.53 0.93
C ALA A 83 8.44 -35.47 1.67
N THR A 84 7.14 -35.70 1.85
CA THR A 84 6.25 -34.76 2.56
C THR A 84 6.66 -34.52 4.02
N GLY A 85 7.40 -35.45 4.62
CA GLY A 85 8.01 -35.29 5.95
C GLY A 85 9.37 -34.60 5.93
N ASP A 86 10.03 -34.42 4.79
CA ASP A 86 11.37 -33.83 4.73
C ASP A 86 11.30 -32.30 4.90
N SER A 87 11.44 -31.84 6.14
CA SER A 87 11.31 -30.41 6.50
C SER A 87 12.57 -29.79 7.11
N THR A 88 13.70 -30.50 7.14
CA THR A 88 14.93 -30.02 7.78
C THR A 88 15.48 -28.73 7.14
N PRO A 89 15.51 -28.56 5.81
CA PRO A 89 15.95 -27.30 5.18
C PRO A 89 15.01 -26.14 5.50
N GLU A 90 13.70 -26.38 5.51
CA GLU A 90 12.66 -25.41 5.88
C GLU A 90 12.78 -24.98 7.35
N ALA A 91 13.17 -25.89 8.23
CA ALA A 91 13.39 -25.60 9.64
C ALA A 91 14.69 -24.81 9.88
N VAL A 92 15.77 -25.17 9.18
CA VAL A 92 17.11 -24.61 9.40
C VAL A 92 17.31 -23.28 8.69
N THR A 93 16.85 -23.11 7.44
CA THR A 93 17.13 -21.91 6.63
C THR A 93 16.68 -20.60 7.29
N PRO A 94 15.48 -20.51 7.92
CA PRO A 94 15.04 -19.29 8.62
C PRO A 94 15.89 -18.95 9.85
N LEU A 95 16.62 -19.91 10.42
CA LEU A 95 17.48 -19.69 11.60
C LEU A 95 18.85 -19.12 11.25
N LEU A 96 19.26 -19.18 9.97
CA LEU A 96 20.58 -18.76 9.52
C LEU A 96 20.66 -17.24 9.37
N HIS A 97 21.55 -16.59 10.11
CA HIS A 97 21.85 -15.16 9.96
C HIS A 97 22.68 -14.88 8.71
N LYS A 98 23.51 -15.84 8.29
CA LYS A 98 24.29 -15.79 7.06
C LYS A 98 24.30 -17.17 6.41
N GLN A 99 23.89 -17.26 5.15
CA GLN A 99 23.95 -18.53 4.42
C GLN A 99 25.38 -18.82 3.93
N ALA A 100 25.76 -20.09 3.92
CA ALA A 100 27.05 -20.58 3.43
C ALA A 100 26.85 -21.55 2.25
N PRO A 101 26.32 -21.07 1.10
CA PRO A 101 26.02 -21.94 -0.04
C PRO A 101 27.26 -22.66 -0.58
N GLY A 102 28.47 -22.13 -0.38
CA GLY A 102 29.71 -22.82 -0.77
C GLY A 102 29.89 -24.20 -0.12
N LEU A 103 29.48 -24.36 1.15
CA LEU A 103 29.52 -25.66 1.83
C LEU A 103 28.51 -26.63 1.21
N VAL A 104 27.32 -26.14 0.87
CA VAL A 104 26.28 -26.91 0.16
C VAL A 104 26.78 -27.39 -1.20
N HIS A 105 27.42 -26.51 -1.98
CA HIS A 105 27.99 -26.89 -3.27
C HIS A 105 29.11 -27.93 -3.12
N GLY A 106 30.00 -27.77 -2.13
CA GLY A 106 31.07 -28.75 -1.88
C GLY A 106 30.53 -30.14 -1.54
N MET A 107 29.53 -30.18 -0.66
CA MET A 107 28.81 -31.40 -0.29
C MET A 107 28.13 -32.08 -1.50
N LEU A 108 27.30 -31.33 -2.25
CA LEU A 108 26.60 -31.86 -3.41
C LEU A 108 27.56 -32.28 -4.52
N ALA A 109 28.61 -31.51 -4.79
CA ALA A 109 29.62 -31.85 -5.78
C ALA A 109 30.33 -33.16 -5.45
N ALA A 110 30.71 -33.38 -4.17
CA ALA A 110 31.30 -34.62 -3.72
C ALA A 110 30.32 -35.80 -3.88
N SER A 111 29.08 -35.66 -3.41
CA SER A 111 28.09 -36.74 -3.51
C SER A 111 27.68 -37.08 -4.95
N LEU A 112 27.64 -36.10 -5.85
CA LEU A 112 27.33 -36.33 -7.28
C LEU A 112 28.39 -37.16 -8.00
N THR A 113 29.63 -37.22 -7.48
CA THR A 113 30.65 -38.16 -8.01
C THR A 113 30.38 -39.61 -7.62
N VAL A 114 29.58 -39.84 -6.58
CA VAL A 114 29.26 -41.17 -6.05
C VAL A 114 27.90 -41.65 -6.53
N THR A 115 26.88 -40.78 -6.53
CA THR A 115 25.52 -41.14 -6.92
C THR A 115 24.78 -39.97 -7.58
N PRO A 116 24.10 -40.17 -8.72
CA PRO A 116 23.29 -39.14 -9.34
C PRO A 116 22.10 -38.73 -8.43
N PHE A 117 21.63 -39.63 -7.55
CA PHE A 117 20.54 -39.34 -6.63
C PHE A 117 20.88 -38.26 -5.58
N ALA A 118 22.15 -37.85 -5.45
CA ALA A 118 22.53 -36.73 -4.61
C ALA A 118 21.82 -35.42 -5.01
N MET A 119 21.42 -35.27 -6.27
CA MET A 119 20.62 -34.13 -6.74
C MET A 119 19.25 -34.03 -6.05
N MET A 120 18.78 -35.12 -5.44
CA MET A 120 17.50 -35.18 -4.75
C MET A 120 17.57 -34.71 -3.28
N SER A 121 18.75 -34.30 -2.79
CA SER A 121 18.90 -33.71 -1.47
C SER A 121 18.88 -32.18 -1.56
N ARG A 122 18.29 -31.52 -0.56
CA ARG A 122 18.13 -30.07 -0.45
C ARG A 122 18.91 -29.52 0.75
N PRO A 123 20.23 -29.76 0.89
CA PRO A 123 20.95 -29.38 2.09
C PRO A 123 21.02 -27.85 2.25
N ALA A 124 20.98 -27.39 3.50
CA ALA A 124 21.22 -26.03 3.92
C ALA A 124 22.50 -25.95 4.77
N ALA A 125 23.23 -24.84 4.65
CA ALA A 125 24.37 -24.55 5.52
C ALA A 125 24.50 -23.05 5.75
N GLY A 126 24.98 -22.65 6.93
CA GLY A 126 25.18 -21.24 7.26
C GLY A 126 25.64 -21.00 8.69
N VAL A 127 25.57 -19.75 9.10
CA VAL A 127 25.96 -19.27 10.43
C VAL A 127 24.71 -18.77 11.15
N ARG A 128 24.55 -19.18 12.40
CA ARG A 128 23.65 -18.58 13.39
C ARG A 128 24.49 -18.15 14.58
N ASN A 129 24.38 -16.88 15.01
CA ASN A 129 25.27 -16.28 16.01
C ASN A 129 26.75 -16.55 15.68
N SER A 130 27.42 -17.36 16.50
CA SER A 130 28.82 -17.79 16.36
C SER A 130 28.96 -19.26 15.96
N THR A 131 27.87 -19.92 15.57
CA THR A 131 27.79 -21.37 15.31
C THR A 131 27.57 -21.65 13.83
N ILE A 132 28.33 -22.61 13.28
CA ILE A 132 28.10 -23.15 11.94
C ILE A 132 27.01 -24.22 12.01
N ILE A 133 26.03 -24.17 11.11
CA ILE A 133 24.97 -25.17 10.99
C ILE A 133 25.06 -25.80 9.60
N VAL A 134 25.04 -27.13 9.52
CA VAL A 134 25.05 -27.88 8.26
C VAL A 134 24.02 -29.01 8.32
N THR A 135 23.22 -29.18 7.28
CA THR A 135 22.25 -30.29 7.18
C THR A 135 22.76 -31.38 6.23
N LEU A 136 22.66 -32.64 6.65
CA LEU A 136 23.11 -33.80 5.90
C LEU A 136 21.94 -34.70 5.48
N PRO A 137 22.11 -35.52 4.41
CA PRO A 137 21.13 -36.54 4.01
C PRO A 137 20.82 -37.54 5.12
N GLY A 138 19.60 -38.07 5.14
CA GLY A 138 19.19 -39.06 6.16
C GLY A 138 19.86 -40.43 6.03
N SER A 139 20.30 -40.81 4.83
CA SER A 139 21.00 -42.09 4.63
C SER A 139 22.37 -42.08 5.32
N PRO A 140 22.75 -43.10 6.10
CA PRO A 140 24.02 -43.10 6.83
C PRO A 140 25.25 -42.94 5.94
N LYS A 141 25.22 -43.58 4.76
CA LYS A 141 26.26 -43.44 3.73
C LYS A 141 26.36 -42.01 3.20
N GLY A 142 25.23 -41.41 2.80
CA GLY A 142 25.19 -40.03 2.31
C GLY A 142 25.60 -39.02 3.39
N ALA A 143 25.17 -39.19 4.64
CA ALA A 143 25.56 -38.33 5.74
C ALA A 143 27.07 -38.34 5.96
N LYS A 144 27.67 -39.54 6.00
CA LYS A 144 29.13 -39.72 6.09
C LYS A 144 29.87 -38.99 4.97
N GLU A 145 29.52 -39.26 3.72
CA GLU A 145 30.19 -38.68 2.55
C GLU A 145 30.12 -37.15 2.53
N ASN A 146 28.95 -36.59 2.86
CA ASN A 146 28.76 -35.14 2.88
C ASN A 146 29.59 -34.48 4.00
N LEU A 147 29.64 -35.09 5.19
CA LEU A 147 30.48 -34.57 6.27
C LEU A 147 31.98 -34.66 5.92
N GLN A 148 32.44 -35.79 5.38
CA GLN A 148 33.84 -35.97 4.95
C GLN A 148 34.27 -34.93 3.90
N ALA A 149 33.37 -34.52 3.02
CA ALA A 149 33.65 -33.53 1.98
C ALA A 149 34.02 -32.14 2.54
N ILE A 150 33.51 -31.80 3.73
CA ILE A 150 33.67 -30.45 4.31
C ILE A 150 34.41 -30.41 5.64
N ILE A 151 34.57 -31.55 6.35
CA ILE A 151 35.07 -31.62 7.72
C ILE A 151 36.42 -30.90 7.93
N LYS A 152 37.32 -30.96 6.93
CA LYS A 152 38.63 -30.30 6.99
C LYS A 152 38.56 -28.77 6.96
N THR A 153 37.49 -28.22 6.39
CA THR A 153 37.27 -26.77 6.26
C THR A 153 36.49 -26.18 7.43
N LEU A 154 35.72 -27.02 8.14
CA LEU A 154 34.84 -26.60 9.22
C LEU A 154 35.55 -25.93 10.41
N PRO A 155 36.75 -26.34 10.88
CA PRO A 155 37.43 -25.65 11.98
C PRO A 155 37.72 -24.18 11.68
N HIS A 156 38.15 -23.90 10.45
CA HIS A 156 38.39 -22.53 10.00
C HIS A 156 37.08 -21.74 9.91
N ALA A 157 36.02 -22.34 9.38
CA ALA A 157 34.69 -21.72 9.31
C ALA A 157 34.15 -21.37 10.71
N CYS A 158 34.32 -22.25 11.70
CA CYS A 158 33.92 -22.00 13.09
C CYS A 158 34.71 -20.85 13.73
N ILE A 159 36.03 -20.78 13.51
CA ILE A 159 36.87 -19.68 14.03
C ILE A 159 36.45 -18.34 13.43
N GLN A 160 36.12 -18.31 12.13
CA GLN A 160 35.61 -17.12 11.47
C GLN A 160 34.22 -16.73 11.98
N ALA A 161 33.32 -17.70 12.17
CA ALA A 161 31.98 -17.47 12.71
C ALA A 161 32.03 -16.88 14.13
N ALA A 162 33.01 -17.27 14.95
CA ALA A 162 33.24 -16.72 16.29
C ALA A 162 33.85 -15.29 16.31
N GLY A 163 34.04 -14.65 15.15
CA GLY A 163 34.44 -13.24 15.06
C GLY A 163 35.96 -13.00 15.00
N ALA A 164 36.77 -14.02 14.72
CA ALA A 164 38.21 -13.86 14.58
C ALA A 164 38.59 -13.01 13.34
N ASN A 165 39.57 -12.12 13.48
CA ASN A 165 39.94 -11.15 12.45
C ASN A 165 40.48 -11.85 11.18
N SER A 166 39.72 -11.79 10.09
CA SER A 166 40.03 -12.46 8.82
C SER A 166 41.39 -12.04 8.23
N ARG A 167 41.87 -10.81 8.48
CA ARG A 167 43.19 -10.36 7.98
C ARG A 167 44.36 -10.97 8.74
N ALA A 168 44.20 -11.23 10.03
CA ALA A 168 45.24 -11.85 10.86
C ALA A 168 45.40 -13.34 10.50
N ILE A 169 44.30 -14.02 10.18
CA ILE A 169 44.27 -15.45 9.82
C ILE A 169 44.82 -15.69 8.40
N HIS A 170 44.58 -14.77 7.46
CA HIS A 170 45.05 -14.88 6.07
C HIS A 170 46.47 -14.35 5.84
N SER A 171 47.19 -13.92 6.89
CA SER A 171 48.51 -13.30 6.81
C SER A 171 49.62 -14.21 6.23
N GLY A 172 49.40 -15.52 6.13
CA GLY A 172 50.31 -16.49 5.49
C GLY A 172 49.91 -16.94 4.08
N GLY A 173 48.86 -16.35 3.48
CA GLY A 173 48.37 -16.69 2.15
C GLY A 173 47.59 -18.02 2.07
N VAL A 174 46.93 -18.25 0.92
CA VAL A 174 46.06 -19.42 0.67
C VAL A 174 46.80 -20.75 0.85
N LYS A 175 48.08 -20.80 0.50
CA LYS A 175 48.93 -22.01 0.65
C LYS A 175 49.13 -22.46 2.09
N LYS A 176 49.19 -21.53 3.05
CA LYS A 176 49.29 -21.85 4.48
C LYS A 176 47.98 -22.42 5.01
N LEU A 177 46.84 -21.85 4.59
CA LEU A 177 45.50 -22.33 4.93
C LEU A 177 45.21 -23.72 4.32
N GLU A 178 45.63 -23.94 3.08
CA GLU A 178 45.57 -25.25 2.42
C GLU A 178 46.42 -26.30 3.16
N ALA A 179 47.63 -25.94 3.59
CA ALA A 179 48.49 -26.82 4.38
C ALA A 179 47.93 -27.12 5.79
N GLU A 180 47.39 -26.11 6.48
CA GLU A 180 46.76 -26.25 7.82
C GLU A 180 45.44 -27.03 7.78
N ALA A 181 44.72 -27.00 6.66
CA ALA A 181 43.53 -27.81 6.40
C ALA A 181 43.84 -29.17 5.76
N GLY A 182 45.10 -29.48 5.44
CA GLY A 182 45.49 -30.75 4.80
C GLY A 182 44.91 -30.94 3.39
N ILE A 183 44.76 -29.86 2.61
CA ILE A 183 44.20 -29.83 1.25
C ILE A 183 45.33 -29.51 0.25
N SER A 184 45.49 -30.30 -0.81
CA SER A 184 46.47 -30.07 -1.88
C SER A 184 45.75 -29.70 -3.19
N SER A 185 46.09 -28.54 -3.77
CA SER A 185 45.66 -28.15 -5.12
C SER A 185 46.47 -28.91 -6.18
N LYS A 186 45.90 -29.98 -6.75
CA LYS A 186 46.48 -30.64 -7.94
C LYS A 186 46.18 -29.80 -9.19
N ASN A 187 47.15 -29.00 -9.63
CA ASN A 187 47.15 -28.36 -10.95
C ASN A 187 47.20 -29.42 -12.06
N LYS A 188 46.10 -29.61 -12.81
CA LYS A 188 46.15 -30.19 -14.15
C LYS A 188 46.47 -29.07 -15.15
N GLN A 189 47.73 -28.98 -15.56
CA GLN A 189 48.13 -28.16 -16.72
C GLN A 189 47.54 -28.74 -18.02
N PRO A 190 47.18 -27.92 -19.01
CA PRO A 190 46.92 -28.38 -20.37
C PRO A 190 48.26 -28.63 -21.09
N PRO A 191 48.39 -29.63 -21.98
CA PRO A 191 49.64 -29.85 -22.69
C PRO A 191 49.76 -28.84 -23.84
N ALA A 192 50.91 -28.18 -23.89
CA ALA A 192 51.38 -27.43 -25.05
C ALA A 192 51.91 -28.41 -26.10
N THR A 193 51.45 -28.31 -27.35
CA THR A 193 52.19 -28.82 -28.52
C THR A 193 52.01 -27.86 -29.68
N GLY A 194 53.14 -27.41 -30.23
CA GLY A 194 53.22 -26.78 -31.54
C GLY A 194 53.83 -27.76 -32.54
N HIS A 195 53.28 -27.73 -33.76
CA HIS A 195 53.85 -28.05 -35.08
C HIS A 195 52.92 -28.93 -35.94
N GLY A 196 52.79 -28.54 -37.22
CA GLY A 196 52.60 -29.48 -38.32
C GLY A 196 51.31 -29.32 -39.13
N CYS A 197 51.46 -28.82 -40.36
CA CYS A 197 50.45 -28.75 -41.40
C CYS A 197 49.80 -30.10 -41.76
N GLY A 198 48.57 -30.05 -42.28
CA GLY A 198 47.94 -31.19 -42.96
C GLY A 198 46.50 -30.89 -43.34
N HIS A 199 46.30 -30.40 -44.57
CA HIS A 199 45.02 -30.40 -45.27
C HIS A 199 44.40 -31.81 -45.23
N HIS A 200 43.08 -31.94 -45.09
CA HIS A 200 42.26 -32.80 -45.93
C HIS A 200 40.77 -32.50 -45.75
N HIS A 201 40.08 -32.62 -46.87
CA HIS A 201 38.72 -32.19 -47.17
C HIS A 201 37.63 -33.21 -46.77
N HIS A 202 36.39 -32.71 -46.87
CA HIS A 202 35.10 -33.43 -47.01
C HIS A 202 34.52 -34.00 -45.71
N GLY A 203 33.23 -33.85 -45.42
CA GLY A 203 32.14 -33.22 -46.16
C GLY A 203 30.80 -33.66 -45.57
N HIS A 204 29.80 -32.78 -45.70
CA HIS A 204 28.35 -33.05 -45.71
C HIS A 204 27.71 -33.61 -44.41
N SER A 205 26.48 -33.29 -43.99
CA SER A 205 25.44 -32.35 -44.42
C SER A 205 24.20 -32.58 -43.54
N HIS A 206 23.41 -31.52 -43.28
CA HIS A 206 21.96 -31.46 -42.93
C HIS A 206 21.44 -32.30 -41.74
N GLY A 207 20.51 -31.86 -40.89
CA GLY A 207 19.67 -30.67 -40.82
C GLY A 207 18.63 -30.81 -39.68
N SER A 208 18.04 -29.66 -39.33
CA SER A 208 16.69 -29.40 -38.79
C SER A 208 16.04 -30.18 -37.64
N GLY A 209 15.55 -29.41 -36.65
CA GLY A 209 14.36 -29.68 -35.81
C GLY A 209 14.58 -30.68 -34.68
N HIS A 210 14.02 -30.62 -33.47
CA HIS A 210 13.01 -29.81 -32.80
C HIS A 210 13.39 -29.82 -31.30
N GLY A 211 13.38 -28.69 -30.59
CA GLY A 211 12.36 -28.39 -29.59
C GLY A 211 11.87 -29.57 -28.74
N HIS A 212 12.35 -29.72 -27.51
CA HIS A 212 11.51 -30.20 -26.40
C HIS A 212 11.88 -29.53 -25.08
N SER A 213 10.81 -29.04 -24.45
CA SER A 213 10.71 -28.24 -23.25
C SER A 213 10.59 -29.11 -21.99
N HIS A 214 10.91 -28.49 -20.85
CA HIS A 214 10.39 -28.65 -19.48
C HIS A 214 11.41 -29.12 -18.42
N GLY A 215 11.50 -28.51 -17.23
CA GLY A 215 10.56 -27.57 -16.61
C GLY A 215 11.20 -26.62 -15.60
N ASN A 216 11.04 -25.32 -15.85
CA ASN A 216 11.10 -24.27 -14.84
C ASN A 216 9.70 -24.04 -14.29
N LEU A 217 9.62 -23.78 -12.99
CA LEU A 217 8.43 -23.30 -12.29
C LEU A 217 7.79 -22.14 -13.07
N VAL A 218 6.54 -22.33 -13.49
CA VAL A 218 5.78 -21.37 -14.29
C VAL A 218 5.48 -20.14 -13.44
N ARG A 219 6.30 -19.09 -13.59
CA ARG A 219 5.89 -17.71 -13.34
C ARG A 219 5.11 -17.27 -14.57
N HIS A 220 3.82 -16.97 -14.42
CA HIS A 220 3.00 -16.46 -15.50
C HIS A 220 3.38 -15.01 -15.83
N THR A 221 4.47 -14.81 -16.55
CA THR A 221 4.67 -13.64 -17.42
C THR A 221 5.00 -14.17 -18.81
N LYS A 222 4.28 -13.68 -19.83
CA LYS A 222 4.47 -14.11 -21.23
C LYS A 222 5.94 -13.84 -21.62
N PRO A 223 6.71 -14.83 -22.11
CA PRO A 223 8.07 -14.60 -22.58
C PRO A 223 8.03 -13.63 -23.76
N GLY A 224 8.49 -12.40 -23.55
CA GLY A 224 8.49 -11.33 -24.56
C GLY A 224 7.95 -9.96 -24.10
N THR A 225 7.46 -9.81 -22.86
CA THR A 225 6.81 -8.57 -22.40
C THR A 225 7.62 -7.70 -21.43
N THR A 226 8.79 -8.14 -20.94
CA THR A 226 9.58 -7.36 -19.98
C THR A 226 10.44 -6.32 -20.70
N LEU A 227 10.10 -5.04 -20.53
CA LEU A 227 10.81 -3.92 -21.16
C LEU A 227 11.98 -3.43 -20.30
N SER A 228 11.92 -3.59 -18.99
CA SER A 228 12.95 -3.09 -18.05
C SER A 228 14.32 -3.75 -18.20
N ASN A 229 15.35 -3.00 -17.81
CA ASN A 229 16.72 -3.50 -17.71
C ASN A 229 16.78 -4.75 -16.82
N ASP A 230 17.73 -5.64 -17.11
CA ASP A 230 18.04 -6.76 -16.24
C ASP A 230 19.21 -6.38 -15.31
N PRO A 231 18.97 -6.19 -13.99
CA PRO A 231 20.03 -5.81 -13.06
C PRO A 231 21.16 -6.86 -12.99
N ALA A 232 20.90 -8.13 -13.34
CA ALA A 232 21.90 -9.19 -13.28
C ALA A 232 22.93 -9.15 -14.43
N LEU A 233 22.65 -8.45 -15.54
CA LEU A 233 23.52 -8.41 -16.72
C LEU A 233 24.61 -7.33 -16.68
N GLY A 234 24.64 -6.53 -15.61
CA GLY A 234 25.61 -5.46 -15.38
C GLY A 234 25.44 -4.22 -16.29
N PRO A 235 26.19 -3.13 -16.03
CA PRO A 235 25.96 -1.82 -16.66
C PRO A 235 26.23 -1.75 -18.17
N SER A 236 27.02 -2.68 -18.72
CA SER A 236 27.37 -2.71 -20.14
C SER A 236 26.20 -3.14 -21.03
N ARG A 237 25.27 -3.95 -20.49
CA ARG A 237 24.11 -4.51 -21.20
C ARG A 237 22.81 -3.71 -21.01
N ARG A 238 22.85 -2.59 -20.30
CA ARG A 238 21.68 -1.72 -20.08
C ARG A 238 21.28 -0.97 -21.35
N TYR A 239 19.99 -0.66 -21.47
CA TYR A 239 19.53 0.24 -22.51
C TYR A 239 20.13 1.65 -22.35
N ARG A 240 20.55 2.24 -23.47
CA ARG A 240 21.05 3.63 -23.52
C ARG A 240 19.93 4.65 -23.69
N GLU A 241 18.78 4.18 -24.15
CA GLU A 241 17.54 4.92 -24.23
C GLU A 241 16.47 4.19 -23.43
N SER A 242 15.45 4.90 -22.97
CA SER A 242 14.38 4.22 -22.24
C SER A 242 13.60 3.30 -23.18
N PRO A 243 13.34 2.05 -22.76
CA PRO A 243 12.49 1.13 -23.52
C PRO A 243 11.00 1.51 -23.45
N TYR A 244 10.63 2.50 -22.62
CA TYR A 244 9.27 3.02 -22.50
C TYR A 244 9.11 4.26 -23.38
N PRO A 245 8.12 4.29 -24.30
CA PRO A 245 7.83 5.46 -25.10
C PRO A 245 7.38 6.63 -24.24
N MET A 246 7.57 7.85 -24.74
CA MET A 246 7.10 9.05 -24.05
C MET A 246 5.62 9.27 -24.37
N LEU A 247 4.73 9.07 -23.40
CA LEU A 247 3.30 9.26 -23.62
C LEU A 247 2.84 10.70 -23.31
N PRO A 248 1.91 11.28 -24.10
CA PRO A 248 1.15 12.46 -23.70
C PRO A 248 0.39 12.24 -22.39
N VAL A 249 0.19 13.29 -21.60
CA VAL A 249 -0.52 13.20 -20.30
C VAL A 249 -1.94 12.65 -20.44
N LYS A 250 -2.65 13.06 -21.50
CA LYS A 250 -4.01 12.57 -21.78
C LYS A 250 -4.05 11.05 -22.01
N GLU A 251 -3.06 10.49 -22.70
CA GLU A 251 -2.96 9.05 -22.91
C GLU A 251 -2.58 8.30 -21.63
N ALA A 252 -1.68 8.87 -20.82
CA ALA A 252 -1.36 8.32 -19.50
C ALA A 252 -2.59 8.27 -18.58
N LEU A 253 -3.40 9.32 -18.57
CA LEU A 253 -4.68 9.37 -17.83
C LEU A 253 -5.68 8.31 -18.33
N ALA A 254 -5.80 8.13 -19.65
CA ALA A 254 -6.66 7.10 -20.24
C ALA A 254 -6.22 5.68 -19.85
N LEU A 255 -4.91 5.41 -19.80
CA LEU A 255 -4.39 4.12 -19.33
C LEU A 255 -4.66 3.89 -17.84
N ILE A 256 -4.56 4.93 -17.01
CA ILE A 256 -4.93 4.87 -15.59
C ILE A 256 -6.42 4.54 -15.46
N GLU A 257 -7.27 5.28 -16.17
CA GLU A 257 -8.70 5.02 -16.19
C GLU A 257 -9.00 3.61 -16.70
N GLN A 258 -8.29 3.09 -17.70
CA GLN A 258 -8.55 1.75 -18.24
C GLN A 258 -8.13 0.63 -17.27
N HIS A 259 -6.95 0.74 -16.64
CA HIS A 259 -6.33 -0.37 -15.92
C HIS A 259 -6.46 -0.29 -14.39
N THR A 260 -6.86 0.83 -13.83
CA THR A 260 -7.18 0.90 -12.40
C THR A 260 -8.42 0.02 -12.12
N PRO A 261 -8.38 -0.84 -11.08
CA PRO A 261 -9.51 -1.70 -10.72
C PRO A 261 -10.82 -0.92 -10.49
N GLY A 262 -11.94 -1.60 -10.67
CA GLY A 262 -13.25 -1.04 -10.36
C GLY A 262 -13.47 -0.89 -8.85
N PRO A 263 -14.38 0.00 -8.42
CA PRO A 263 -14.72 0.17 -7.02
C PRO A 263 -15.51 -1.03 -6.47
N GLU A 264 -15.42 -1.25 -5.17
CA GLU A 264 -16.13 -2.30 -4.44
C GLU A 264 -17.28 -1.68 -3.65
N VAL A 265 -18.46 -2.32 -3.63
CA VAL A 265 -19.63 -1.80 -2.90
C VAL A 265 -19.68 -2.40 -1.50
N VAL A 266 -19.91 -1.56 -0.49
CA VAL A 266 -20.11 -1.94 0.91
C VAL A 266 -21.30 -1.20 1.49
N THR A 267 -21.97 -1.79 2.47
CA THR A 267 -22.99 -1.09 3.28
C THR A 267 -22.30 -0.40 4.44
N ALA A 268 -22.57 0.89 4.63
CA ALA A 268 -22.05 1.68 5.73
C ALA A 268 -23.19 2.33 6.54
N SER A 269 -22.98 2.46 7.85
CA SER A 269 -23.85 3.25 8.71
C SER A 269 -23.79 4.72 8.34
N VAL A 270 -24.92 5.41 8.37
CA VAL A 270 -24.99 6.86 8.20
C VAL A 270 -24.63 7.52 9.54
N ASP A 271 -23.33 7.57 9.81
CA ASP A 271 -22.74 8.31 10.92
C ASP A 271 -21.57 9.17 10.40
N GLN A 272 -20.81 9.81 11.30
CA GLN A 272 -19.70 10.69 10.91
C GLN A 272 -18.61 9.99 10.08
N SER A 273 -18.49 8.65 10.16
CA SER A 273 -17.49 7.89 9.40
C SER A 273 -17.82 7.77 7.91
N ILE A 274 -19.09 7.95 7.52
CA ILE A 274 -19.52 7.87 6.11
C ILE A 274 -19.06 9.09 5.30
N VAL A 275 -18.66 10.17 5.97
CA VAL A 275 -18.20 11.40 5.34
C VAL A 275 -17.03 11.12 4.38
N ASN A 276 -17.09 11.76 3.22
CA ASN A 276 -16.22 11.59 2.06
C ASN A 276 -16.32 10.21 1.37
N SER A 277 -17.34 9.41 1.68
CA SER A 277 -17.71 8.23 0.90
C SER A 277 -18.58 8.60 -0.29
N VAL A 278 -18.53 7.77 -1.34
CA VAL A 278 -19.33 7.96 -2.56
C VAL A 278 -20.45 6.94 -2.59
N LEU A 279 -21.67 7.39 -2.89
CA LEU A 279 -22.85 6.52 -2.96
C LEU A 279 -22.75 5.52 -4.12
N ALA A 280 -23.04 4.25 -3.83
CA ALA A 280 -23.05 3.16 -4.82
C ALA A 280 -24.43 2.91 -5.45
N GLU A 281 -25.47 3.54 -4.90
CA GLU A 281 -26.86 3.51 -5.38
C GLU A 281 -27.55 4.84 -5.11
N ASP A 282 -28.68 5.07 -5.79
CA ASP A 282 -29.56 6.19 -5.47
C ASP A 282 -30.20 5.95 -4.10
N VAL A 283 -30.31 7.00 -3.29
CA VAL A 283 -30.92 6.92 -1.97
C VAL A 283 -32.28 7.58 -1.98
N GLU A 284 -33.30 6.83 -1.58
CA GLU A 284 -34.67 7.31 -1.46
C GLU A 284 -34.99 7.72 -0.01
N ALA A 285 -35.84 8.73 0.15
CA ALA A 285 -36.35 9.12 1.45
C ALA A 285 -37.22 8.02 2.08
N LYS A 286 -36.87 7.57 3.29
CA LYS A 286 -37.65 6.53 4.00
C LYS A 286 -38.90 7.09 4.67
N GLU A 287 -38.88 8.38 4.98
CA GLU A 287 -39.94 9.08 5.72
C GLU A 287 -40.29 10.41 5.01
N ASN A 288 -41.50 10.92 5.30
CA ASN A 288 -41.87 12.27 4.90
C ASN A 288 -41.23 13.28 5.85
N VAL A 289 -40.75 14.40 5.32
CA VAL A 289 -40.27 15.55 6.10
C VAL A 289 -41.12 16.77 5.73
N PRO A 290 -41.87 17.36 6.68
CA PRO A 290 -42.17 16.83 8.01
C PRO A 290 -43.07 15.58 7.94
N ALA A 291 -43.03 14.74 8.98
CA ALA A 291 -43.83 13.50 9.07
C ALA A 291 -45.31 13.74 9.44
N PHE A 292 -45.62 14.94 9.92
CA PHE A 292 -46.95 15.41 10.32
C PHE A 292 -47.12 16.86 9.87
N ARG A 293 -48.37 17.36 9.91
CA ARG A 293 -48.65 18.77 9.63
C ARG A 293 -48.06 19.61 10.76
N ALA A 294 -47.15 20.53 10.43
CA ALA A 294 -46.40 21.31 11.42
C ALA A 294 -46.62 22.81 11.26
N SER A 295 -46.57 23.56 12.37
CA SER A 295 -46.65 25.02 12.31
C SER A 295 -45.37 25.65 11.77
N ILE A 296 -45.52 26.68 10.91
CA ILE A 296 -44.41 27.52 10.42
C ILE A 296 -44.01 28.60 11.44
N VAL A 297 -44.96 29.00 12.28
CA VAL A 297 -44.85 30.15 13.19
C VAL A 297 -45.28 29.80 14.62
N ASP A 298 -44.90 30.62 15.59
CA ASP A 298 -45.48 30.60 16.93
C ASP A 298 -46.83 31.34 16.92
N GLY A 299 -47.83 30.78 17.60
CA GLY A 299 -49.15 31.41 17.70
C GLY A 299 -50.26 30.44 18.07
N TYR A 300 -51.36 30.46 17.31
CA TYR A 300 -52.57 29.71 17.63
C TYR A 300 -53.08 28.93 16.41
N ALA A 301 -53.17 27.61 16.57
CA ALA A 301 -53.85 26.76 15.60
C ALA A 301 -55.36 26.95 15.76
N VAL A 302 -56.05 27.09 14.63
CA VAL A 302 -57.49 27.35 14.56
C VAL A 302 -58.16 26.51 13.47
N VAL A 303 -59.48 26.38 13.55
CA VAL A 303 -60.31 25.88 12.46
C VAL A 303 -60.87 27.09 11.71
N ALA A 304 -60.38 27.33 10.49
CA ALA A 304 -60.85 28.43 9.65
C ALA A 304 -62.35 28.27 9.31
N PRO A 305 -63.21 29.24 9.63
CA PRO A 305 -64.60 29.24 9.23
C PRO A 305 -64.71 29.49 7.72
N LYS A 306 -65.77 28.97 7.09
CA LYS A 306 -65.94 29.02 5.63
C LYS A 306 -66.07 30.43 5.05
N ASP A 307 -66.47 31.41 5.86
CA ASP A 307 -66.60 32.82 5.49
C ASP A 307 -65.33 33.65 5.78
N GLY A 308 -64.29 33.04 6.37
CA GLY A 308 -63.01 33.67 6.66
C GLY A 308 -63.03 34.71 7.79
N GLN A 309 -64.14 34.83 8.53
CA GLN A 309 -64.26 35.77 9.66
C GLN A 309 -63.76 35.12 10.95
N LEU A 310 -62.50 35.40 11.30
CA LEU A 310 -61.82 34.88 12.49
C LEU A 310 -61.46 35.95 13.52
N LYS A 311 -61.87 37.21 13.31
CA LYS A 311 -61.59 38.32 14.23
C LYS A 311 -62.52 38.26 15.44
N GLY A 312 -61.96 38.15 16.63
CA GLY A 312 -62.74 38.02 17.86
C GLY A 312 -61.94 37.45 19.02
N VAL A 313 -62.58 37.28 20.17
CA VAL A 313 -62.01 36.68 21.38
C VAL A 313 -62.42 35.22 21.46
N PHE A 314 -61.45 34.32 21.64
CA PHE A 314 -61.67 32.88 21.67
C PHE A 314 -60.95 32.23 22.85
N PRO A 315 -61.50 31.13 23.40
CA PRO A 315 -60.86 30.38 24.47
C PRO A 315 -59.68 29.56 23.95
N VAL A 316 -58.59 29.53 24.72
CA VAL A 316 -57.46 28.62 24.50
C VAL A 316 -57.76 27.29 25.20
N THR A 317 -58.05 26.25 24.43
CA THR A 317 -58.53 24.95 24.94
C THR A 317 -57.47 23.86 24.94
N ALA A 318 -56.36 24.08 24.25
CA ALA A 318 -55.26 23.13 24.15
C ALA A 318 -53.89 23.83 23.99
N ILE A 319 -52.82 23.12 24.33
CA ILE A 319 -51.45 23.55 24.13
C ILE A 319 -50.72 22.44 23.37
N SER A 320 -50.24 22.74 22.17
CA SER A 320 -49.42 21.86 21.36
C SER A 320 -47.95 22.25 21.50
N HIS A 321 -47.16 21.38 22.14
CA HIS A 321 -45.71 21.51 22.23
C HIS A 321 -45.03 20.62 21.20
N ALA A 322 -43.78 20.93 20.86
CA ALA A 322 -42.96 20.12 19.94
C ALA A 322 -42.62 18.69 20.45
N ALA A 323 -43.12 18.29 21.62
CA ALA A 323 -42.93 16.96 22.19
C ALA A 323 -44.11 16.02 21.83
N PRO A 324 -43.88 14.69 21.70
CA PRO A 324 -44.95 13.74 21.40
C PRO A 324 -46.04 13.73 22.49
N GLY A 325 -47.30 13.91 22.10
CA GLY A 325 -48.45 13.82 23.01
C GLY A 325 -49.77 13.69 22.23
N GLU A 326 -50.78 13.06 22.85
CA GLU A 326 -52.13 13.00 22.28
C GLU A 326 -52.86 14.32 22.53
N ILE A 327 -53.21 15.02 21.45
CA ILE A 327 -53.98 16.27 21.50
C ILE A 327 -55.38 15.98 20.98
N GLY A 328 -56.41 16.41 21.71
CA GLY A 328 -57.80 16.29 21.29
C GLY A 328 -58.09 17.08 20.01
N ALA A 329 -59.15 16.70 19.29
CA ALA A 329 -59.54 17.41 18.08
C ALA A 329 -60.04 18.83 18.40
N LEU A 330 -59.46 19.83 17.73
CA LEU A 330 -59.82 21.23 17.84
C LEU A 330 -61.12 21.51 17.08
N LYS A 331 -62.05 22.23 17.71
CA LYS A 331 -63.32 22.63 17.10
C LYS A 331 -63.29 24.08 16.62
N GLU A 332 -64.23 24.41 15.74
CA GLU A 332 -64.48 25.79 15.36
C GLU A 332 -64.85 26.64 16.58
N GLY A 333 -64.21 27.80 16.72
CA GLY A 333 -64.34 28.68 17.88
C GLY A 333 -63.41 28.36 19.06
N GLU A 334 -62.52 27.38 18.94
CA GLU A 334 -61.50 27.05 19.94
C GLU A 334 -60.09 27.37 19.40
N LEU A 335 -59.17 27.79 20.27
CA LEU A 335 -57.76 28.01 19.94
C LEU A 335 -56.88 26.95 20.61
N ALA A 336 -55.85 26.52 19.90
CA ALA A 336 -54.75 25.77 20.51
C ALA A 336 -53.45 26.58 20.40
N ARG A 337 -52.82 26.90 21.53
CA ARG A 337 -51.50 27.54 21.52
C ARG A 337 -50.50 26.56 20.91
N ILE A 338 -49.79 26.98 19.87
CA ILE A 338 -48.87 26.13 19.11
C ILE A 338 -47.55 26.85 18.90
N THR A 339 -46.45 26.13 19.07
CA THR A 339 -45.11 26.65 18.79
C THR A 339 -44.64 26.22 17.40
N THR A 340 -43.66 26.93 16.84
CA THR A 340 -43.02 26.60 15.57
C THR A 340 -42.53 25.14 15.57
N GLY A 341 -42.86 24.40 14.51
CA GLY A 341 -42.49 22.98 14.35
C GLY A 341 -43.35 21.99 15.15
N ALA A 342 -44.26 22.45 16.01
CA ALA A 342 -45.16 21.55 16.74
C ALA A 342 -46.24 20.94 15.82
N PRO A 343 -46.72 19.72 16.14
CA PRO A 343 -47.79 19.08 15.39
C PRO A 343 -49.09 19.85 15.49
N LEU A 344 -49.80 19.97 14.38
CA LEU A 344 -51.15 20.55 14.36
C LEU A 344 -52.13 19.62 15.10
N PRO A 345 -52.95 20.15 16.02
CA PRO A 345 -54.05 19.41 16.60
C PRO A 345 -55.00 18.87 15.51
N PRO A 346 -55.58 17.66 15.68
CA PRO A 346 -56.57 17.15 14.74
C PRO A 346 -57.71 18.17 14.54
N GLY A 347 -58.14 18.40 13.31
CA GLY A 347 -59.20 19.37 12.99
C GLY A 347 -58.72 20.80 12.71
N ALA A 348 -57.54 21.21 13.19
CA ALA A 348 -56.98 22.52 12.86
C ALA A 348 -56.68 22.64 11.35
N THR A 349 -57.05 23.78 10.75
CA THR A 349 -56.90 24.01 9.30
C THR A 349 -55.94 25.15 8.96
N THR A 350 -55.55 25.99 9.92
CA THR A 350 -54.63 27.13 9.74
C THR A 350 -53.96 27.53 11.06
N VAL A 351 -52.88 28.32 11.01
CA VAL A 351 -52.22 28.90 12.19
C VAL A 351 -52.13 30.42 12.08
N VAL A 352 -52.59 31.12 13.12
CA VAL A 352 -52.47 32.58 13.25
C VAL A 352 -51.21 32.90 14.06
N MET A 353 -50.40 33.84 13.58
CA MET A 353 -49.18 34.30 14.25
C MET A 353 -49.48 34.96 15.60
N VAL A 354 -48.60 34.80 16.58
CA VAL A 354 -48.77 35.44 17.91
C VAL A 354 -48.82 36.97 17.82
N GLU A 355 -48.09 37.57 16.87
CA GLU A 355 -48.07 39.01 16.61
C GLU A 355 -49.44 39.57 16.18
N ASP A 356 -50.29 38.71 15.62
CA ASP A 356 -51.64 39.05 15.18
C ASP A 356 -52.70 38.80 16.27
N THR A 357 -52.26 38.64 17.51
CA THR A 357 -53.14 38.34 18.65
C THR A 357 -52.88 39.22 19.87
N VAL A 358 -53.90 39.33 20.74
CA VAL A 358 -53.81 40.02 22.03
C VAL A 358 -54.39 39.15 23.13
N LEU A 359 -53.60 38.90 24.17
CA LEU A 359 -54.04 38.21 25.38
C LEU A 359 -55.14 39.02 26.10
N LYS A 360 -56.29 38.39 26.37
CA LYS A 360 -57.42 39.02 27.07
C LYS A 360 -57.51 38.60 28.52
N THR A 361 -57.44 37.30 28.79
CA THR A 361 -57.53 36.77 30.15
C THR A 361 -56.53 35.64 30.36
N MET A 362 -56.07 35.49 31.60
CA MET A 362 -55.13 34.46 32.06
C MET A 362 -55.83 33.50 33.02
N SER A 363 -55.21 32.34 33.27
CA SER A 363 -55.61 31.46 34.37
C SER A 363 -55.45 32.14 35.74
N ASP A 364 -56.13 31.61 36.76
CA ASP A 364 -56.11 32.17 38.11
C ASP A 364 -54.71 32.19 38.75
N ASP A 365 -53.78 31.36 38.26
CA ASP A 365 -52.38 31.30 38.67
C ASP A 365 -51.42 32.11 37.76
N GLU A 366 -51.96 32.84 36.79
CA GLU A 366 -51.26 33.71 35.81
C GLU A 366 -50.20 32.99 34.96
N LYS A 367 -50.25 31.66 34.86
CA LYS A 367 -49.28 30.86 34.11
C LYS A 367 -49.72 30.51 32.70
N GLU A 368 -51.03 30.46 32.46
CA GLU A 368 -51.58 30.03 31.19
C GLU A 368 -52.53 31.08 30.61
N GLU A 369 -52.61 31.10 29.29
CA GLU A 369 -53.50 31.96 28.53
C GLU A 369 -54.89 31.33 28.49
N LYS A 370 -55.93 32.09 28.82
CA LYS A 370 -57.30 31.58 28.87
C LYS A 370 -58.14 32.04 27.68
N GLU A 371 -58.05 33.32 27.34
CA GLU A 371 -58.73 33.90 26.17
C GLU A 371 -57.79 34.82 25.40
N VAL A 372 -57.83 34.69 24.08
CA VAL A 372 -56.97 35.44 23.16
C VAL A 372 -57.84 36.07 22.07
N GLU A 373 -57.56 37.32 21.75
CA GLU A 373 -58.17 38.06 20.64
C GLU A 373 -57.34 37.91 19.38
N ILE A 374 -57.96 37.41 18.30
CA ILE A 374 -57.38 37.42 16.95
C ILE A 374 -57.72 38.75 16.28
N GLN A 375 -56.72 39.46 15.77
CA GLN A 375 -56.88 40.80 15.19
C GLN A 375 -57.00 40.82 13.67
N VAL A 376 -56.65 39.72 13.01
CA VAL A 376 -56.62 39.59 11.55
C VAL A 376 -57.95 39.12 10.97
N GLU A 377 -58.24 39.57 9.74
CA GLU A 377 -59.41 39.18 8.94
C GLU A 377 -58.97 38.42 7.69
N GLY A 378 -59.81 37.50 7.20
CA GLY A 378 -59.56 36.81 5.93
C GLY A 378 -58.52 35.69 5.99
N VAL A 379 -58.33 35.07 7.16
CA VAL A 379 -57.46 33.91 7.36
C VAL A 379 -57.91 32.76 6.45
N LYS A 380 -56.99 32.19 5.66
CA LYS A 380 -57.28 31.08 4.76
C LYS A 380 -56.85 29.75 5.33
N GLU A 381 -57.50 28.68 4.88
CA GLU A 381 -57.04 27.32 5.12
C GLU A 381 -55.63 27.11 4.55
N GLY A 382 -54.78 26.41 5.31
CA GLY A 382 -53.40 26.09 4.92
C GLY A 382 -52.37 27.19 5.19
N GLU A 383 -52.77 28.37 5.70
CA GLU A 383 -51.80 29.41 6.04
C GLU A 383 -50.92 28.99 7.23
N ASN A 384 -49.63 29.30 7.13
CA ASN A 384 -48.61 29.00 8.14
C ASN A 384 -48.48 27.51 8.52
N ILE A 385 -48.80 26.60 7.60
CA ILE A 385 -48.69 25.14 7.80
C ILE A 385 -47.70 24.53 6.82
N ARG A 386 -46.82 23.66 7.34
CA ARG A 386 -46.07 22.70 6.53
C ARG A 386 -46.83 21.41 6.45
N GLU A 387 -47.32 21.09 5.26
CA GLU A 387 -48.00 19.83 4.98
C GLU A 387 -47.04 18.64 5.03
N VAL A 388 -47.58 17.44 5.23
CA VAL A 388 -46.79 16.20 5.33
C VAL A 388 -45.98 16.01 4.05
N GLY A 389 -44.66 15.85 4.19
CA GLY A 389 -43.75 15.63 3.07
C GLY A 389 -43.56 16.84 2.15
N SER A 390 -43.92 18.05 2.61
CA SER A 390 -43.75 19.28 1.83
C SER A 390 -42.29 19.64 1.55
N ASP A 391 -41.34 19.27 2.42
CA ASP A 391 -39.91 19.43 2.17
C ASP A 391 -39.37 18.24 1.38
N VAL A 392 -39.63 17.03 1.88
CA VAL A 392 -39.21 15.77 1.26
C VAL A 392 -40.33 14.76 1.37
N LYS A 393 -40.78 14.26 0.23
CA LYS A 393 -41.78 13.20 0.16
C LYS A 393 -41.10 11.83 0.22
N GLN A 394 -41.67 10.92 1.01
CA GLN A 394 -41.24 9.53 1.07
C GLN A 394 -41.17 8.90 -0.33
N GLY A 395 -40.10 8.13 -0.58
CA GLY A 395 -39.82 7.49 -1.86
C GLY A 395 -39.20 8.40 -2.92
N THR A 396 -38.96 9.69 -2.62
CA THR A 396 -38.23 10.58 -3.53
C THR A 396 -36.74 10.26 -3.46
N VAL A 397 -36.06 10.21 -4.62
CA VAL A 397 -34.59 10.14 -4.67
C VAL A 397 -34.02 11.45 -4.14
N ILE A 398 -33.29 11.37 -3.02
CA ILE A 398 -32.71 12.53 -2.33
C ILE A 398 -31.23 12.72 -2.65
N LEU A 399 -30.52 11.65 -3.00
CA LEU A 399 -29.12 11.66 -3.42
C LEU A 399 -28.92 10.62 -4.52
N ASN A 400 -28.14 10.96 -5.54
CA ASN A 400 -27.88 10.06 -6.67
C ASN A 400 -26.63 9.21 -6.44
N LYS A 401 -26.60 8.03 -7.06
CA LYS A 401 -25.41 7.20 -7.20
C LYS A 401 -24.25 8.01 -7.78
N GLY A 402 -23.08 7.88 -7.16
CA GLY A 402 -21.85 8.58 -7.58
C GLY A 402 -21.69 9.98 -6.96
N GLU A 403 -22.66 10.45 -6.18
CA GLU A 403 -22.50 11.63 -5.33
C GLU A 403 -21.64 11.31 -4.10
N THR A 404 -20.87 12.32 -3.67
CA THR A 404 -20.01 12.21 -2.48
C THR A 404 -20.72 12.82 -1.30
N ILE A 405 -20.76 12.11 -0.16
CA ILE A 405 -21.25 12.67 1.09
C ILE A 405 -20.16 13.61 1.62
N SER A 406 -20.35 14.91 1.45
CA SER A 406 -19.28 15.88 1.70
C SER A 406 -19.10 16.20 3.18
N GLY A 407 -17.90 16.65 3.56
CA GLY A 407 -17.64 17.22 4.88
C GLY A 407 -18.34 18.57 5.15
N VAL A 408 -19.03 19.16 4.16
CA VAL A 408 -19.83 20.39 4.35
C VAL A 408 -21.09 20.09 5.17
N GLY A 409 -21.58 18.84 5.11
CA GLY A 409 -22.63 18.33 6.00
C GLY A 409 -24.04 18.31 5.42
N GLY A 410 -24.27 18.84 4.22
CA GLY A 410 -25.59 18.88 3.59
C GLY A 410 -26.15 17.50 3.31
N GLU A 411 -25.35 16.62 2.70
CA GLU A 411 -25.78 15.28 2.30
C GLU A 411 -26.08 14.39 3.51
N ILE A 412 -25.18 14.38 4.51
CA ILE A 412 -25.38 13.59 5.74
C ILE A 412 -26.57 14.10 6.56
N GLY A 413 -26.78 15.42 6.62
CA GLY A 413 -27.94 16.02 7.28
C GLY A 413 -29.26 15.62 6.60
N LEU A 414 -29.28 15.61 5.27
CA LEU A 414 -30.44 15.16 4.51
C LEU A 414 -30.75 13.69 4.77
N LEU A 415 -29.75 12.80 4.70
CA LEU A 415 -29.89 11.37 5.00
C LEU A 415 -30.46 11.15 6.42
N ALA A 416 -29.94 11.86 7.41
CA ALA A 416 -30.40 11.77 8.79
C ALA A 416 -31.85 12.27 8.94
N SER A 417 -32.22 13.35 8.24
CA SER A 417 -33.56 13.96 8.33
C SER A 417 -34.69 13.05 7.84
N VAL A 418 -34.39 12.12 6.92
CA VAL A 418 -35.36 11.19 6.32
C VAL A 418 -35.25 9.77 6.90
N GLY A 419 -34.54 9.59 8.02
CA GLY A 419 -34.44 8.30 8.71
C GLY A 419 -33.55 7.26 8.03
N VAL A 420 -32.63 7.66 7.14
CA VAL A 420 -31.69 6.73 6.50
C VAL A 420 -30.54 6.42 7.45
N SER A 421 -30.56 5.21 8.03
CA SER A 421 -29.54 4.73 8.97
C SER A 421 -28.34 4.03 8.31
N GLU A 422 -28.50 3.54 7.09
CA GLU A 422 -27.47 2.82 6.32
C GLU A 422 -27.60 3.18 4.84
N ALA A 423 -26.46 3.26 4.14
CA ALA A 423 -26.40 3.48 2.71
C ALA A 423 -25.33 2.59 2.07
N LYS A 424 -25.55 2.13 0.83
CA LYS A 424 -24.49 1.48 0.07
C LYS A 424 -23.56 2.54 -0.50
N VAL A 425 -22.29 2.40 -0.19
CA VAL A 425 -21.21 3.27 -0.64
C VAL A 425 -20.12 2.45 -1.30
N TYR A 426 -19.26 3.10 -2.06
CA TYR A 426 -18.03 2.49 -2.53
C TYR A 426 -16.98 2.47 -1.42
N ARG A 427 -16.35 1.31 -1.22
CA ARG A 427 -15.29 1.11 -0.25
C ARG A 427 -14.14 2.07 -0.54
N ARG A 428 -13.66 2.73 0.50
CA ARG A 428 -12.52 3.64 0.39
C ARG A 428 -11.23 2.81 0.27
N PRO A 429 -10.39 3.07 -0.75
CA PRO A 429 -9.15 2.33 -0.92
C PRO A 429 -8.13 2.74 0.16
N VAL A 430 -7.37 1.76 0.63
CA VAL A 430 -6.21 1.99 1.50
C VAL A 430 -4.99 2.23 0.62
N VAL A 431 -4.20 3.26 0.93
CA VAL A 431 -3.04 3.68 0.14
C VAL A 431 -1.75 3.38 0.90
N ALA A 432 -0.83 2.61 0.31
CA ALA A 432 0.50 2.44 0.88
C ALA A 432 1.51 3.41 0.25
N VAL A 433 2.40 3.98 1.05
CA VAL A 433 3.45 4.91 0.57
C VAL A 433 4.83 4.44 1.02
N LEU A 434 5.75 4.35 0.06
CA LEU A 434 7.13 3.90 0.24
C LEU A 434 8.11 4.90 -0.41
N SER A 435 9.18 5.25 0.28
CA SER A 435 10.34 5.92 -0.32
C SER A 435 11.46 4.90 -0.58
N THR A 436 12.24 5.12 -1.64
CA THR A 436 13.36 4.28 -2.05
C THR A 436 14.58 5.15 -2.34
N GLY A 437 15.76 4.64 -2.02
CA GLY A 437 17.03 5.34 -2.20
C GLY A 437 17.94 5.17 -1.00
N ASP A 438 19.18 4.72 -1.23
CA ASP A 438 20.20 4.58 -0.19
C ASP A 438 20.68 5.95 0.35
N GLU A 439 20.42 7.04 -0.37
CA GLU A 439 20.66 8.41 0.08
C GLU A 439 19.59 8.94 1.04
N ILE A 440 18.44 8.27 1.12
CA ILE A 440 17.25 8.77 1.81
C ILE A 440 17.30 8.41 3.29
N VAL A 441 17.11 9.42 4.14
CA VAL A 441 17.09 9.28 5.60
C VAL A 441 15.77 9.80 6.16
N GLU A 442 15.36 9.29 7.32
CA GLU A 442 14.13 9.73 7.99
C GLU A 442 14.12 11.26 8.20
N TYR A 443 12.98 11.89 7.92
CA TYR A 443 12.84 13.34 8.01
C TYR A 443 13.01 13.87 9.43
N ASN A 444 12.67 13.04 10.43
CA ASN A 444 12.78 13.34 11.85
C ASN A 444 14.07 12.81 12.50
N ARG A 445 15.01 12.26 11.71
CA ARG A 445 16.28 11.77 12.25
C ARG A 445 17.05 12.92 12.92
N PRO A 446 17.41 12.80 14.20
CA PRO A 446 18.15 13.84 14.90
C PRO A 446 19.56 14.03 14.32
N GLY A 447 20.08 15.25 14.42
CA GLY A 447 21.42 15.63 13.96
C GLY A 447 21.49 16.11 12.51
N ASP A 448 22.70 16.43 12.09
CA ASP A 448 22.98 16.96 10.75
C ASP A 448 22.97 15.85 9.67
N LEU A 449 22.78 16.27 8.42
CA LEU A 449 22.94 15.37 7.28
C LEU A 449 24.42 15.13 7.01
N LYS A 450 24.78 13.87 6.76
CA LYS A 450 26.08 13.52 6.22
C LYS A 450 26.11 13.84 4.73
N LEU A 451 27.32 13.95 4.19
CA LEU A 451 27.49 14.15 2.75
C LEU A 451 26.81 13.03 1.96
N GLY A 452 25.93 13.43 1.04
CA GLY A 452 25.16 12.51 0.20
C GLY A 452 23.78 12.15 0.76
N GLU A 453 23.47 12.45 2.03
CA GLU A 453 22.16 12.14 2.61
C GLU A 453 21.12 13.22 2.30
N VAL A 454 19.87 12.80 2.07
CA VAL A 454 18.72 13.66 1.85
C VAL A 454 17.57 13.19 2.73
N ARG A 455 16.88 14.12 3.40
CA ARG A 455 15.70 13.79 4.21
C ARG A 455 14.53 13.39 3.33
N ASP A 456 13.81 12.35 3.74
CA ASP A 456 12.59 11.88 3.07
C ASP A 456 11.44 12.87 3.22
N THR A 457 11.29 13.74 2.23
CA THR A 457 10.20 14.73 2.18
C THR A 457 8.99 14.22 1.41
N ASN A 458 9.17 13.24 0.53
CA ASN A 458 8.11 12.79 -0.36
C ASN A 458 7.06 11.99 0.39
N ARG A 459 7.48 11.01 1.19
CA ARG A 459 6.56 10.11 1.89
C ARG A 459 5.59 10.90 2.76
N ILE A 460 6.10 11.76 3.65
CA ILE A 460 5.25 12.60 4.50
C ILE A 460 4.31 13.51 3.69
N THR A 461 4.80 14.09 2.59
CA THR A 461 3.98 14.97 1.73
C THR A 461 2.86 14.21 1.04
N LEU A 462 3.15 13.03 0.49
CA LEU A 462 2.16 12.20 -0.22
C LEU A 462 1.14 11.58 0.73
N MET A 463 1.57 11.16 1.92
CA MET A 463 0.65 10.69 2.96
C MET A 463 -0.30 11.82 3.39
N SER A 464 0.20 13.04 3.57
CA SER A 464 -0.64 14.21 3.87
C SER A 464 -1.63 14.49 2.74
N ALA A 465 -1.18 14.44 1.48
CA ALA A 465 -2.03 14.68 0.33
C ALA A 465 -3.14 13.62 0.21
N ALA A 466 -2.85 12.34 0.41
CA ALA A 466 -3.87 11.29 0.39
C ALA A 466 -4.89 11.43 1.54
N ARG A 467 -4.43 11.80 2.76
CA ARG A 467 -5.33 12.03 3.91
C ARG A 467 -6.23 13.24 3.75
N GLU A 468 -5.78 14.29 3.06
CA GLU A 468 -6.62 15.46 2.73
C GLU A 468 -7.88 15.05 1.94
N TRP A 469 -7.73 14.08 1.03
CA TRP A 469 -8.85 13.49 0.28
C TRP A 469 -9.59 12.39 1.06
N GLY A 470 -9.26 12.21 2.35
CA GLY A 470 -9.90 11.28 3.27
C GLY A 470 -9.52 9.81 3.07
N TYR A 471 -8.41 9.50 2.38
CA TYR A 471 -7.93 8.13 2.24
C TYR A 471 -7.14 7.66 3.46
N GLU A 472 -7.32 6.39 3.83
CA GLU A 472 -6.45 5.74 4.80
C GLU A 472 -5.06 5.52 4.18
N VAL A 473 -4.02 5.79 4.97
CA VAL A 473 -2.64 5.71 4.49
C VAL A 473 -1.77 4.86 5.39
N VAL A 474 -1.12 3.90 4.74
CA VAL A 474 -0.21 2.92 5.31
C VAL A 474 1.24 3.33 4.99
N ASP A 475 2.01 3.63 6.02
CA ASP A 475 3.42 4.00 5.90
C ASP A 475 4.30 2.74 5.80
N LEU A 476 5.06 2.61 4.72
CA LEU A 476 6.01 1.50 4.50
C LEU A 476 7.46 1.91 4.81
N GLY A 477 7.71 3.16 5.19
CA GLY A 477 9.03 3.68 5.51
C GLY A 477 9.92 3.91 4.29
N ILE A 478 11.21 3.63 4.46
CA ILE A 478 12.25 3.77 3.44
C ILE A 478 12.81 2.38 3.15
N ALA A 479 12.77 1.95 1.89
CA ALA A 479 13.42 0.71 1.44
C ALA A 479 14.80 1.02 0.84
N SER A 480 15.79 0.17 1.16
CA SER A 480 17.11 0.22 0.52
C SER A 480 17.05 -0.24 -0.93
N ASP A 481 17.95 0.28 -1.77
CA ASP A 481 18.09 -0.09 -3.19
C ASP A 481 18.83 -1.42 -3.39
N LYS A 482 18.42 -2.44 -2.61
CA LYS A 482 18.96 -3.80 -2.70
C LYS A 482 17.91 -4.75 -3.28
N PRO A 483 18.28 -5.57 -4.28
CA PRO A 483 17.41 -6.65 -4.74
C PRO A 483 17.04 -7.57 -3.57
N GLY A 484 15.75 -7.94 -3.46
CA GLY A 484 15.22 -8.72 -2.34
C GLY A 484 14.47 -7.86 -1.32
N THR A 485 15.13 -6.89 -0.68
CA THR A 485 14.49 -6.03 0.33
C THR A 485 13.35 -5.21 -0.25
N LEU A 486 13.58 -4.60 -1.42
CA LEU A 486 12.54 -3.84 -2.14
C LEU A 486 11.36 -4.74 -2.53
N GLU A 487 11.63 -5.96 -3.00
CA GLU A 487 10.57 -6.90 -3.37
C GLU A 487 9.70 -7.26 -2.17
N GLU A 488 10.31 -7.58 -1.03
CA GLU A 488 9.60 -7.92 0.21
C GLU A 488 8.72 -6.76 0.70
N THR A 489 9.27 -5.54 0.73
CA THR A 489 8.50 -4.35 1.14
C THR A 489 7.34 -4.05 0.19
N LEU A 490 7.53 -4.20 -1.12
CA LEU A 490 6.44 -4.05 -2.10
C LEU A 490 5.36 -5.12 -1.92
N ARG A 491 5.74 -6.37 -1.70
CA ARG A 491 4.79 -7.46 -1.41
C ARG A 491 4.02 -7.20 -0.12
N ASP A 492 4.67 -6.70 0.92
CA ASP A 492 4.01 -6.34 2.16
C ASP A 492 3.00 -5.20 1.96
N GLY A 493 3.41 -4.14 1.28
CA GLY A 493 2.54 -3.03 0.92
C GLY A 493 1.30 -3.48 0.14
N LEU A 494 1.49 -4.34 -0.85
CA LEU A 494 0.39 -4.91 -1.64
C LEU A 494 -0.53 -5.84 -0.85
N ARG A 495 -0.11 -6.39 0.30
CA ARG A 495 -1.03 -7.13 1.20
C ARG A 495 -1.90 -6.18 2.02
N ARG A 496 -1.35 -5.05 2.46
CA ARG A 496 -2.00 -4.12 3.39
C ARG A 496 -2.81 -3.00 2.73
N ALA A 497 -2.60 -2.74 1.44
CA ALA A 497 -3.21 -1.62 0.74
C ALA A 497 -3.77 -2.01 -0.63
N ASP A 498 -4.69 -1.21 -1.18
CA ASP A 498 -5.31 -1.40 -2.49
C ASP A 498 -4.51 -0.73 -3.62
N LEU A 499 -3.83 0.36 -3.29
CA LEU A 499 -2.95 1.13 -4.18
C LEU A 499 -1.62 1.38 -3.47
N LEU A 500 -0.51 1.20 -4.18
CA LEU A 500 0.83 1.42 -3.65
C LEU A 500 1.54 2.54 -4.41
N ILE A 501 2.10 3.50 -3.67
CA ILE A 501 2.87 4.63 -4.18
C ILE A 501 4.32 4.46 -3.75
N THR A 502 5.23 4.54 -4.71
CA THR A 502 6.67 4.56 -4.48
C THR A 502 7.25 5.90 -4.92
N THR A 503 8.30 6.37 -4.25
CA THR A 503 9.09 7.52 -4.73
C THR A 503 10.58 7.20 -4.73
N GLY A 504 11.30 7.76 -5.70
CA GLY A 504 12.71 7.39 -5.93
C GLY A 504 12.83 6.19 -6.88
N GLY A 505 14.04 5.93 -7.38
CA GLY A 505 14.33 4.75 -8.19
C GLY A 505 13.48 4.57 -9.46
N VAL A 506 13.09 5.63 -10.18
CA VAL A 506 12.22 5.56 -11.39
C VAL A 506 12.84 6.11 -12.68
N SER A 507 14.13 6.43 -12.67
CA SER A 507 14.83 6.99 -13.83
C SER A 507 15.46 5.93 -14.76
N MET A 508 16.71 6.13 -15.18
CA MET A 508 17.53 5.20 -15.98
C MET A 508 18.83 4.85 -15.24
N GLY A 509 18.84 5.00 -13.91
CA GLY A 509 20.00 4.77 -13.06
C GLY A 509 20.24 3.28 -12.80
N GLU A 510 21.46 2.92 -12.37
CA GLU A 510 21.84 1.54 -12.05
C GLU A 510 21.06 0.97 -10.84
N LEU A 511 20.58 1.87 -9.99
CA LEU A 511 19.79 1.56 -8.79
C LEU A 511 18.26 1.71 -9.03
N ASP A 512 17.81 1.96 -10.27
CA ASP A 512 16.37 1.89 -10.59
C ASP A 512 15.92 0.43 -10.66
N LEU A 513 15.63 -0.13 -9.48
CA LEU A 513 15.18 -1.50 -9.32
C LEU A 513 13.64 -1.62 -9.40
N LEU A 514 12.89 -0.52 -9.36
CA LEU A 514 11.43 -0.55 -9.30
C LEU A 514 10.82 -1.22 -10.54
N LYS A 515 11.16 -0.76 -11.74
CA LYS A 515 10.58 -1.32 -12.98
C LYS A 515 10.95 -2.81 -13.15
N PRO A 516 12.22 -3.22 -12.98
CA PRO A 516 12.60 -4.63 -12.96
C PRO A 516 11.86 -5.46 -11.92
N THR A 517 11.74 -4.98 -10.68
CA THR A 517 11.03 -5.70 -9.61
C THR A 517 9.55 -5.85 -9.93
N ILE A 518 8.89 -4.81 -10.46
CA ILE A 518 7.48 -4.89 -10.88
C ILE A 518 7.30 -5.96 -11.97
N GLU A 519 8.04 -5.90 -13.08
CA GLU A 519 7.82 -6.81 -14.20
C GLU A 519 8.30 -8.25 -13.91
N ARG A 520 9.46 -8.42 -13.28
CA ARG A 520 10.17 -9.71 -13.17
C ARG A 520 9.87 -10.45 -11.87
N SER A 521 9.81 -9.73 -10.76
CA SER A 521 9.58 -10.34 -9.44
C SER A 521 8.10 -10.40 -9.09
N LEU A 522 7.37 -9.31 -9.30
CA LEU A 522 5.95 -9.22 -8.94
C LEU A 522 5.03 -9.74 -10.05
N GLY A 523 5.53 -9.90 -11.27
CA GLY A 523 4.72 -10.31 -12.43
C GLY A 523 3.71 -9.24 -12.86
N GLY A 524 4.01 -7.97 -12.54
CA GLY A 524 3.20 -6.83 -12.90
C GLY A 524 3.36 -6.43 -14.37
N THR A 525 2.41 -5.62 -14.83
CA THR A 525 2.43 -5.00 -16.16
C THR A 525 2.63 -3.50 -15.97
N ILE A 526 3.69 -2.95 -16.57
CA ILE A 526 3.91 -1.50 -16.65
C ILE A 526 3.17 -0.98 -17.86
N HIS A 527 2.16 -0.14 -17.64
CA HIS A 527 1.35 0.45 -18.70
C HIS A 527 2.04 1.65 -19.35
N PHE A 528 2.75 2.43 -18.54
CA PHE A 528 3.70 3.43 -19.02
C PHE A 528 4.80 3.69 -17.98
N GLY A 529 5.98 4.06 -18.46
CA GLY A 529 7.13 4.41 -17.61
C GLY A 529 7.65 5.84 -17.81
N ARG A 530 7.08 6.59 -18.77
CA ARG A 530 7.49 7.96 -19.10
C ARG A 530 6.31 8.79 -19.63
N VAL A 531 6.23 10.04 -19.18
CA VAL A 531 5.20 10.99 -19.59
C VAL A 531 5.82 12.28 -20.12
N ALA A 532 5.27 12.80 -21.22
CA ALA A 532 5.64 14.05 -21.86
C ALA A 532 5.12 15.25 -21.06
N MET A 533 5.76 15.54 -19.93
CA MET A 533 5.36 16.63 -19.04
C MET A 533 6.54 17.22 -18.24
N LYS A 534 6.27 18.34 -17.60
CA LYS A 534 7.18 18.99 -16.64
C LYS A 534 6.40 19.56 -15.45
N PRO A 535 6.84 19.32 -14.20
CA PRO A 535 7.71 18.21 -13.79
C PRO A 535 6.99 16.86 -13.96
N GLY A 536 7.68 15.72 -13.77
CA GLY A 536 7.00 14.40 -13.76
C GLY A 536 7.39 13.39 -14.84
N LYS A 537 8.39 13.70 -15.68
CA LYS A 537 8.80 12.83 -16.81
C LYS A 537 8.92 11.32 -16.48
N PRO A 538 9.56 10.87 -15.38
CA PRO A 538 9.79 9.44 -15.14
C PRO A 538 8.66 8.73 -14.39
N THR A 539 7.47 9.34 -14.28
CA THR A 539 6.33 8.70 -13.62
C THR A 539 5.96 7.39 -14.31
N THR A 540 5.77 6.35 -13.50
CA THR A 540 5.41 5.01 -13.94
C THR A 540 4.07 4.60 -13.33
N PHE A 541 3.21 3.97 -14.12
CA PHE A 541 1.98 3.34 -13.67
C PHE A 541 1.97 1.87 -14.09
N ALA A 542 1.63 1.01 -13.15
CA ALA A 542 1.63 -0.43 -13.34
C ALA A 542 0.47 -1.08 -12.57
N THR A 543 0.14 -2.29 -12.96
CA THR A 543 -0.78 -3.15 -12.22
C THR A 543 -0.12 -4.48 -11.89
N VAL A 544 -0.30 -4.95 -10.65
CA VAL A 544 0.30 -6.21 -10.17
C VAL A 544 -0.80 -7.20 -9.79
N PRO A 545 -0.75 -8.44 -10.31
CA PRO A 545 -1.62 -9.51 -9.83
C PRO A 545 -1.14 -9.99 -8.45
N VAL A 546 -2.03 -9.99 -7.46
CA VAL A 546 -1.75 -10.46 -6.10
C VAL A 546 -2.85 -11.42 -5.64
N LYS A 547 -2.60 -12.14 -4.54
CA LYS A 547 -3.65 -12.87 -3.84
C LYS A 547 -4.13 -12.03 -2.66
N ASP A 548 -5.43 -11.91 -2.50
CA ASP A 548 -6.01 -11.33 -1.29
C ASP A 548 -5.96 -12.31 -0.11
N ASN A 549 -6.47 -11.90 1.05
CA ASN A 549 -6.50 -12.73 2.26
C ASN A 549 -7.39 -13.97 2.13
N ALA A 550 -8.34 -13.97 1.17
CA ALA A 550 -9.18 -15.13 0.82
C ALA A 550 -8.51 -16.05 -0.23
N GLY A 551 -7.30 -15.71 -0.68
CA GLY A 551 -6.56 -16.46 -1.70
C GLY A 551 -7.01 -16.21 -3.14
N GLN A 552 -7.94 -15.28 -3.38
CA GLN A 552 -8.43 -14.92 -4.70
C GLN A 552 -7.42 -14.02 -5.41
N ARG A 553 -7.28 -14.21 -6.73
CA ARG A 553 -6.40 -13.37 -7.55
C ARG A 553 -7.08 -12.04 -7.83
N VAL A 554 -6.50 -10.96 -7.32
CA VAL A 554 -6.93 -9.58 -7.55
C VAL A 554 -5.80 -8.79 -8.21
N ILE A 555 -6.14 -7.66 -8.81
CA ILE A 555 -5.17 -6.75 -9.43
C ILE A 555 -5.09 -5.49 -8.57
N LYS A 556 -3.87 -5.04 -8.27
CA LYS A 556 -3.63 -3.79 -7.52
C LYS A 556 -2.81 -2.81 -8.33
N ALA A 557 -3.09 -1.53 -8.16
CA ALA A 557 -2.40 -0.44 -8.85
C ALA A 557 -1.11 -0.06 -8.12
N ILE A 558 -0.06 0.20 -8.88
CA ILE A 558 1.21 0.73 -8.38
C ILE A 558 1.56 2.00 -9.17
N PHE A 559 1.91 3.05 -8.44
CA PHE A 559 2.50 4.26 -9.00
C PHE A 559 3.93 4.41 -8.51
N SER A 560 4.86 4.64 -9.43
CA SER A 560 6.22 5.01 -9.09
C SER A 560 6.49 6.43 -9.54
N LEU A 561 6.55 7.31 -8.55
CA LEU A 561 6.65 8.76 -8.72
C LEU A 561 8.12 9.21 -8.67
N PRO A 562 8.46 10.36 -9.28
CA PRO A 562 9.84 10.85 -9.28
C PRO A 562 10.32 11.22 -7.86
N GLY A 563 11.59 10.96 -7.55
CA GLY A 563 12.18 11.29 -6.24
C GLY A 563 12.27 12.79 -5.93
N ASN A 564 12.08 13.67 -6.92
CA ASN A 564 12.03 15.11 -6.71
C ASN A 564 10.70 15.54 -6.06
N PRO A 565 10.69 16.26 -4.93
CA PRO A 565 9.45 16.48 -4.15
C PRO A 565 8.33 17.21 -4.88
N ALA A 566 8.66 18.25 -5.65
CA ALA A 566 7.64 18.93 -6.43
C ALA A 566 7.06 18.04 -7.53
N SER A 567 7.90 17.17 -8.09
CA SER A 567 7.45 16.25 -9.13
C SER A 567 6.51 15.21 -8.53
N ALA A 568 6.88 14.62 -7.39
CA ALA A 568 6.07 13.65 -6.67
C ALA A 568 4.66 14.19 -6.40
N LEU A 569 4.53 15.38 -5.79
CA LEU A 569 3.22 15.95 -5.46
C LEU A 569 2.39 16.32 -6.70
N VAL A 570 3.01 16.90 -7.74
CA VAL A 570 2.33 17.20 -9.00
C VAL A 570 1.79 15.91 -9.64
N THR A 571 2.61 14.87 -9.69
CA THR A 571 2.23 13.59 -10.28
C THR A 571 1.23 12.81 -9.43
N PHE A 572 1.22 13.00 -8.10
CA PHE A 572 0.18 12.48 -7.23
C PHE A 572 -1.19 13.01 -7.64
N HIS A 573 -1.34 14.34 -7.69
CA HIS A 573 -2.63 14.95 -8.03
C HIS A 573 -3.04 14.72 -9.48
N LEU A 574 -2.08 14.62 -10.40
CA LEU A 574 -2.38 14.41 -11.82
C LEU A 574 -2.68 12.96 -12.18
N PHE A 575 -2.16 11.97 -11.45
CA PHE A 575 -2.25 10.55 -11.85
C PHE A 575 -2.80 9.65 -10.76
N VAL A 576 -2.27 9.78 -9.54
CA VAL A 576 -2.68 8.93 -8.42
C VAL A 576 -4.10 9.28 -7.97
N LEU A 577 -4.38 10.57 -7.80
CA LEU A 577 -5.70 11.03 -7.36
C LEU A 577 -6.83 10.60 -8.32
N PRO A 578 -6.71 10.75 -9.66
CA PRO A 578 -7.66 10.15 -10.59
C PRO A 578 -7.88 8.64 -10.39
N SER A 579 -6.81 7.89 -10.15
CA SER A 579 -6.91 6.45 -9.85
C SER A 579 -7.66 6.18 -8.56
N LEU A 580 -7.42 6.98 -7.51
CA LEU A 580 -8.11 6.85 -6.22
C LEU A 580 -9.59 7.21 -6.34
N HIS A 581 -9.93 8.27 -7.08
CA HIS A 581 -11.32 8.63 -7.38
C HIS A 581 -12.05 7.49 -8.09
N LYS A 582 -11.40 6.83 -9.06
CA LYS A 582 -11.97 5.65 -9.73
C LYS A 582 -12.18 4.48 -8.76
N LEU A 583 -11.19 4.17 -7.91
CA LEU A 583 -11.31 3.11 -6.89
C LEU A 583 -12.41 3.40 -5.86
N SER A 584 -12.73 4.68 -5.64
CA SER A 584 -13.84 5.12 -4.78
C SER A 584 -15.15 5.35 -5.52
N GLY A 585 -15.23 5.04 -6.81
CA GLY A 585 -16.44 5.23 -7.61
C GLY A 585 -16.91 6.68 -7.74
N ALA A 586 -16.03 7.65 -7.52
CA ALA A 586 -16.34 9.08 -7.65
C ALA A 586 -16.71 9.41 -9.10
N SER A 587 -17.83 10.13 -9.26
CA SER A 587 -18.29 10.63 -10.57
C SER A 587 -17.34 11.67 -11.17
N THR A 588 -16.72 12.49 -10.33
CA THR A 588 -15.79 13.54 -10.73
C THR A 588 -14.35 13.11 -10.45
N VAL A 589 -13.54 12.97 -11.50
CA VAL A 589 -12.19 12.38 -11.41
C VAL A 589 -11.11 13.46 -11.48
N GLY A 590 -10.19 13.45 -10.51
CA GLY A 590 -9.06 14.37 -10.44
C GLY A 590 -9.38 15.74 -9.83
N LEU A 591 -8.48 16.70 -10.03
CA LEU A 591 -8.62 18.06 -9.51
C LEU A 591 -9.64 18.89 -10.31
N PRO A 592 -10.38 19.81 -9.66
CA PRO A 592 -11.21 20.78 -10.34
C PRO A 592 -10.40 21.62 -11.33
N ARG A 593 -10.88 21.69 -12.57
CA ARG A 593 -10.25 22.47 -13.65
C ARG A 593 -11.06 23.72 -13.92
N VAL A 594 -10.44 24.89 -13.76
CA VAL A 594 -11.10 26.19 -13.96
C VAL A 594 -10.29 27.09 -14.90
N PRO A 595 -10.94 27.99 -15.65
CA PRO A 595 -10.23 29.01 -16.41
C PRO A 595 -9.69 30.10 -15.48
N ALA A 596 -8.47 30.56 -15.72
CA ALA A 596 -7.86 31.70 -15.04
C ALA A 596 -7.08 32.58 -16.04
N VAL A 597 -6.76 33.80 -15.63
CA VAL A 597 -5.94 34.75 -16.38
C VAL A 597 -4.56 34.83 -15.75
N VAL A 598 -3.49 34.75 -16.56
CA VAL A 598 -2.12 34.87 -16.01
C VAL A 598 -1.79 36.33 -15.64
N SER A 599 -1.24 36.53 -14.44
CA SER A 599 -0.95 37.87 -13.89
C SER A 599 0.37 38.49 -14.39
N HIS A 600 1.24 37.66 -14.96
CA HIS A 600 2.52 38.03 -15.57
C HIS A 600 2.87 37.04 -16.69
N ASP A 601 3.96 37.30 -17.40
CA ASP A 601 4.43 36.41 -18.45
C ASP A 601 4.96 35.08 -17.90
N PHE A 602 4.61 33.96 -18.53
CA PHE A 602 5.13 32.63 -18.21
C PHE A 602 6.07 32.13 -19.29
N PRO A 603 7.31 31.71 -18.98
CA PRO A 603 8.17 31.08 -19.98
C PRO A 603 7.59 29.71 -20.38
N LEU A 604 7.57 29.42 -21.68
CA LEU A 604 7.11 28.13 -22.21
C LEU A 604 8.27 27.12 -22.32
N ASP A 605 7.95 25.84 -22.12
CA ASP A 605 8.86 24.70 -22.28
C ASP A 605 8.43 23.88 -23.51
N PRO A 606 9.35 23.17 -24.19
CA PRO A 606 8.99 22.24 -25.26
C PRO A 606 8.01 21.14 -24.83
N ARG A 607 7.88 20.88 -23.52
CA ARG A 607 6.88 19.95 -22.96
C ARG A 607 5.75 20.73 -22.29
N PRO A 608 4.53 20.16 -22.24
CA PRO A 608 3.48 20.67 -21.38
C PRO A 608 3.98 20.81 -19.94
N GLU A 609 3.75 21.97 -19.33
CA GLU A 609 4.21 22.29 -17.98
C GLU A 609 3.02 22.48 -17.03
N TYR A 610 3.08 21.79 -15.89
CA TYR A 610 2.15 21.93 -14.77
C TYR A 610 2.82 22.81 -13.72
N HIS A 611 2.59 24.11 -13.89
CA HIS A 611 3.34 25.15 -13.20
C HIS A 611 2.66 25.50 -11.88
N ARG A 612 3.41 25.44 -10.78
CA ARG A 612 2.85 25.76 -9.45
C ARG A 612 2.56 27.24 -9.33
N ALA A 613 1.32 27.58 -8.98
CA ALA A 613 0.82 28.94 -8.94
C ALA A 613 -0.06 29.18 -7.71
N VAL A 614 -0.25 30.46 -7.42
CA VAL A 614 -1.29 30.97 -6.53
C VAL A 614 -2.40 31.54 -7.42
N VAL A 615 -3.60 31.04 -7.26
CA VAL A 615 -4.82 31.56 -7.86
C VAL A 615 -5.57 32.36 -6.82
N THR A 616 -5.83 33.63 -7.14
CA THR A 616 -6.62 34.55 -6.33
C THR A 616 -7.83 35.08 -7.09
N VAL A 617 -8.85 35.54 -6.37
CA VAL A 617 -9.99 36.28 -6.98
C VAL A 617 -9.68 37.76 -6.98
N GLY A 618 -9.58 38.36 -8.17
CA GLY A 618 -9.43 39.81 -8.33
C GLY A 618 -10.68 40.59 -7.95
N LYS A 619 -10.55 41.91 -7.77
CA LYS A 619 -11.70 42.81 -7.51
C LYS A 619 -12.73 42.85 -8.64
N ASP A 620 -12.31 42.47 -9.84
CA ASP A 620 -13.13 42.28 -11.03
C ASP A 620 -13.89 40.93 -11.05
N GLY A 621 -13.69 40.09 -10.02
CA GLY A 621 -14.27 38.75 -9.94
C GLY A 621 -13.54 37.70 -10.77
N LEU A 622 -12.44 38.05 -11.46
CA LEU A 622 -11.69 37.12 -12.29
C LEU A 622 -10.64 36.35 -11.49
N LEU A 623 -10.47 35.06 -11.81
CA LEU A 623 -9.39 34.25 -11.27
C LEU A 623 -8.06 34.64 -11.93
N SER A 624 -7.10 35.03 -11.10
CA SER A 624 -5.76 35.46 -11.52
C SER A 624 -4.71 34.47 -11.04
N ALA A 625 -3.93 33.92 -11.97
CA ALA A 625 -2.89 32.94 -11.69
C ALA A 625 -1.50 33.60 -11.68
N THR A 626 -0.79 33.47 -10.55
CA THR A 626 0.55 34.02 -10.33
C THR A 626 1.54 32.91 -10.00
N SER A 627 2.71 32.90 -10.62
CA SER A 627 3.75 31.90 -10.35
C SER A 627 4.23 31.96 -8.90
N THR A 628 4.54 30.81 -8.31
CA THR A 628 5.26 30.75 -7.02
C THR A 628 6.77 31.02 -7.16
N GLY A 629 7.23 31.50 -8.33
CA GLY A 629 8.63 31.77 -8.63
C GLY A 629 9.36 30.54 -9.17
N GLY A 630 10.62 30.33 -8.74
CA GLY A 630 11.51 29.34 -9.35
C GLY A 630 11.01 27.89 -9.38
N GLN A 631 10.63 27.39 -10.56
CA GLN A 631 10.01 26.06 -10.75
C GLN A 631 10.96 24.85 -10.75
N ARG A 632 12.12 24.91 -10.09
CA ARG A 632 12.99 23.72 -10.00
C ARG A 632 12.24 22.60 -9.28
N SER A 633 12.34 21.37 -9.78
CA SER A 633 11.63 20.20 -9.27
C SER A 633 12.07 19.81 -7.84
N SER A 634 13.29 20.18 -7.46
CA SER A 634 13.84 19.95 -6.12
C SER A 634 13.50 21.05 -5.11
N LYS A 635 12.92 22.19 -5.53
CA LYS A 635 12.58 23.30 -4.63
C LYS A 635 11.25 23.03 -3.93
N VAL A 636 11.33 22.49 -2.71
CA VAL A 636 10.17 22.22 -1.82
C VAL A 636 9.50 23.52 -1.35
N GLY A 637 10.28 24.58 -1.06
CA GLY A 637 9.76 25.83 -0.48
C GLY A 637 8.67 26.52 -1.31
N ASN A 638 8.66 26.31 -2.64
CA ASN A 638 7.68 26.89 -3.55
C ASN A 638 6.34 26.13 -3.59
N MET A 639 6.21 25.04 -2.82
CA MET A 639 4.97 24.29 -2.68
C MET A 639 4.09 24.85 -1.55
N ARG A 640 4.68 25.55 -0.57
CA ARG A 640 3.95 26.09 0.59
C ARG A 640 2.79 27.01 0.19
N SER A 641 3.00 27.88 -0.79
CA SER A 641 2.01 28.88 -1.19
C SER A 641 1.13 28.45 -2.36
N ALA A 642 1.47 27.36 -3.05
CA ALA A 642 0.75 26.95 -4.26
C ALA A 642 -0.63 26.37 -3.89
N ASN A 643 -1.70 26.97 -4.42
CA ASN A 643 -3.05 26.41 -4.36
C ASN A 643 -3.55 25.92 -5.73
N ALA A 644 -2.73 26.01 -6.78
CA ALA A 644 -3.09 25.54 -8.11
C ALA A 644 -1.89 25.12 -8.97
N LEU A 645 -2.18 24.38 -10.05
CA LEU A 645 -1.27 24.07 -11.14
C LEU A 645 -1.79 24.69 -12.43
N VAL A 646 -1.06 25.67 -12.99
CA VAL A 646 -1.34 26.22 -14.32
C VAL A 646 -0.90 25.23 -15.38
N ILE A 647 -1.79 24.93 -16.32
CA ILE A 647 -1.51 24.07 -17.47
C ILE A 647 -0.95 24.93 -18.59
N LEU A 648 0.37 24.94 -18.74
CA LEU A 648 1.05 25.65 -19.81
C LEU A 648 1.22 24.74 -21.03
N PRO A 649 0.88 25.21 -22.24
CA PRO A 649 1.08 24.44 -23.45
C PRO A 649 2.57 24.25 -23.75
N SER A 650 2.88 23.20 -24.49
CA SER A 650 4.21 23.04 -25.08
C SER A 650 4.49 24.15 -26.09
N GLY A 651 5.65 24.78 -26.03
CA GLY A 651 6.03 25.83 -26.99
C GLY A 651 7.42 26.40 -26.75
N LYS A 652 7.75 27.43 -27.54
CA LYS A 652 8.93 28.27 -27.32
C LYS A 652 8.47 29.70 -27.03
N GLY A 653 9.24 30.44 -26.24
CA GLY A 653 8.94 31.83 -25.90
C GLY A 653 8.21 31.96 -24.57
N LYS A 654 7.18 32.81 -24.52
CA LYS A 654 6.42 33.10 -23.31
C LYS A 654 4.92 33.16 -23.61
N LEU A 655 4.11 32.78 -22.63
CA LEU A 655 2.69 33.10 -22.57
C LEU A 655 2.55 34.48 -21.94
N GLU A 656 1.85 35.39 -22.61
CA GLU A 656 1.77 36.80 -22.20
C GLU A 656 0.77 37.01 -21.06
N LYS A 657 1.09 37.98 -20.18
CA LYS A 657 0.15 38.50 -19.18
C LYS A 657 -1.23 38.77 -19.79
N GLY A 658 -2.30 38.39 -19.09
CA GLY A 658 -3.67 38.56 -19.57
C GLY A 658 -4.20 37.39 -20.41
N SER A 659 -3.35 36.44 -20.77
CA SER A 659 -3.79 35.23 -21.47
C SER A 659 -4.67 34.35 -20.57
N LYS A 660 -5.70 33.74 -21.16
CA LYS A 660 -6.52 32.72 -20.49
C LYS A 660 -5.82 31.36 -20.52
N VAL A 661 -5.82 30.67 -19.39
CA VAL A 661 -5.25 29.34 -19.19
C VAL A 661 -6.19 28.48 -18.37
N GLU A 662 -6.02 27.16 -18.49
CA GLU A 662 -6.63 26.23 -17.55
C GLU A 662 -5.72 26.07 -16.32
N VAL A 663 -6.33 26.03 -15.14
CA VAL A 663 -5.67 25.73 -13.87
C VAL A 663 -6.37 24.58 -13.17
N LEU A 664 -5.58 23.71 -12.55
CA LEU A 664 -6.06 22.67 -11.65
C LEU A 664 -5.95 23.18 -10.22
N LEU A 665 -7.06 23.26 -9.50
CA LEU A 665 -7.08 23.74 -8.11
C LEU A 665 -6.62 22.62 -7.16
N LEU A 666 -5.58 22.89 -6.37
CA LEU A 666 -5.08 22.01 -5.31
C LEU A 666 -5.78 22.26 -3.98
N ASN A 667 -6.22 23.51 -3.75
CA ASN A 667 -6.90 23.94 -2.54
C ASN A 667 -7.81 25.14 -2.87
N ALA A 668 -8.51 25.68 -1.86
CA ALA A 668 -9.36 26.85 -1.97
C ALA A 668 -8.64 28.05 -2.63
N VAL A 669 -9.42 28.79 -3.40
CA VAL A 669 -8.98 30.06 -3.99
C VAL A 669 -8.81 31.09 -2.87
N GLN A 670 -7.73 31.88 -2.94
CA GLN A 670 -7.46 32.92 -1.95
C GLN A 670 -8.07 34.26 -2.38
N ALA A 671 -8.48 35.08 -1.42
CA ALA A 671 -8.79 36.48 -1.70
C ALA A 671 -7.50 37.22 -2.08
N ALA A 672 -7.58 38.11 -3.09
CA ALA A 672 -6.44 38.88 -3.59
C ALA A 672 -5.94 39.97 -2.62
#